data_AF-A0A8H5MXZ2-F1
#
_entry.id   AF-A0A8H5MXZ2-F1
#
_cell.length_a   1.000
_cell.length_b   1.000
_cell.length_c   1.000
_cell.angle_alpha   90.00
_cell.angle_beta   90.00
_cell.angle_gamma   90.00
#
_symmetry.space_group_name_H-M   'P 1'
#
loop_
_entity.id
_entity.type
_entity.pdbx_description
1 polymer ?
#
loop_
_entity_poly.entity_id
_entity_poly.type
_entity_poly.pdbx_seq_one_letter_code
_entity_poly.pdbx_strand_id
1 'polypeptide(L)'
;MTVTEVGCMGVKPGMNIMDHTTPEGKILTDAWKTVISKPGGPQRVYWGLESVDPSKIWGFFDFDSVEQHRRFAEEYGADAVKDIPKICTYGEFSKHIKMIPSSDVLESPLTEIVLAYFPQDISDEEKGTLSSKIQEILRHTFPGEARVAHAWGVENDFPARSEDGVPRSVLMGFVGLIKVLSFLSSPSPSSNKSGSKIHNPTPSEITSRIFYHHRMTEKVTTLTGVLDQEHKAPHEISSFNHEELNRNRPACFPNLSSELGFIFVVVESIAISEYFVSGFPIVLSSLSDTSHEVRTWPAAVINLTAAVLILPFSRLSEIHGGSFIFLGGHAWLIVWSIIAGFSQNHSMLVACRAMQCLGPSAFLPSSVLIMSRIYRPGPRNTLIFSIFSAFSCIGFYSGIFIGSLSAQVLGWKWYFCIGAFSCTSIFITGLLTIPRSYEYPQLDLEMDWLGTATVVPGLALVVYALTDGGNAPYAYVALILGITCLALFVYIERWRASKPLIPAVVFNTKYMSRLIVALFVSYGSLSLVLCYASFHIESNLYTGPLLTTSWFIPLVAGGFFLVATGGFGLHILNGRRLLIIFCLGLLGSSILFSILPDSRISNSFLGWTFIFPAMILATAGVDITFNIHNFIITTSLPDHLQALGGALVTSLLYLGMAFWLGVVEIATSAQKGVKGAENLDAPSQCQIGFWTGTGLALIFITVQIQSGEADLAADEKAQREWEVDVRQNME
;
A
#
# COMPACT_ATOMS: atom_id res chain seq x y z
N MET A 1 -45.54 19.30 2.36
CA MET A 1 -44.75 18.60 1.31
C MET A 1 -43.89 17.63 2.07
N THR A 2 -43.91 16.36 1.67
CA THR A 2 -43.20 15.28 2.37
C THR A 2 -41.74 15.64 2.61
N VAL A 3 -41.27 15.40 3.83
CA VAL A 3 -39.89 15.53 4.26
C VAL A 3 -39.42 14.13 4.64
N THR A 4 -38.30 13.70 4.07
CA THR A 4 -37.72 12.39 4.36
C THR A 4 -36.63 12.57 5.41
N GLU A 5 -36.71 11.89 6.53
CA GLU A 5 -35.55 11.71 7.40
C GLU A 5 -34.64 10.64 6.81
N VAL A 6 -33.35 10.94 6.65
CA VAL A 6 -32.31 9.99 6.26
C VAL A 6 -31.45 9.70 7.47
N GLY A 7 -31.47 8.47 7.98
CA GLY A 7 -30.62 7.99 9.06
C GLY A 7 -29.60 6.95 8.57
N CYS A 8 -28.38 7.00 9.10
CA CYS A 8 -27.38 5.93 9.00
C CYS A 8 -26.90 5.56 10.40
N MET A 9 -26.87 4.26 10.72
CA MET A 9 -26.41 3.72 12.00
C MET A 9 -25.45 2.57 11.77
N GLY A 10 -24.47 2.39 12.65
CA GLY A 10 -23.63 1.19 12.66
C GLY A 10 -24.37 0.00 13.27
N VAL A 11 -24.10 -1.20 12.77
CA VAL A 11 -24.60 -2.50 13.24
C VAL A 11 -23.51 -3.13 14.08
N LYS A 12 -23.84 -3.68 15.26
CA LYS A 12 -22.81 -4.25 16.13
C LYS A 12 -22.21 -5.54 15.53
N PRO A 13 -20.91 -5.79 15.72
CA PRO A 13 -20.24 -6.98 15.19
C PRO A 13 -20.95 -8.28 15.58
N GLY A 14 -21.18 -9.15 14.59
CA GLY A 14 -21.82 -10.46 14.78
C GLY A 14 -23.35 -10.48 14.83
N MET A 15 -24.04 -9.33 14.71
CA MET A 15 -25.51 -9.25 14.69
C MET A 15 -26.06 -9.40 13.27
N ASN A 16 -26.97 -10.35 13.02
CA ASN A 16 -27.61 -10.55 11.72
C ASN A 16 -29.00 -9.88 11.67
N ILE A 17 -29.03 -8.55 11.48
CA ILE A 17 -30.27 -7.77 11.54
C ILE A 17 -31.20 -7.93 10.32
N MET A 18 -30.73 -8.55 9.23
CA MET A 18 -31.55 -8.84 8.04
C MET A 18 -32.30 -10.17 8.14
N ASP A 19 -31.95 -11.04 9.09
CA ASP A 19 -32.62 -12.32 9.29
C ASP A 19 -33.76 -12.18 10.31
N HIS A 20 -34.98 -12.00 9.80
CA HIS A 20 -36.22 -11.90 10.58
C HIS A 20 -36.54 -13.15 11.43
N THR A 21 -35.82 -14.26 11.29
CA THR A 21 -35.97 -15.44 12.15
C THR A 21 -35.20 -15.29 13.47
N THR A 22 -34.09 -14.56 13.46
CA THR A 22 -33.23 -14.28 14.63
C THR A 22 -33.89 -13.31 15.63
N PRO A 23 -33.49 -13.33 16.91
CA PRO A 23 -33.85 -12.27 17.86
C PRO A 23 -33.46 -10.86 17.38
N GLU A 24 -32.31 -10.73 16.73
CA GLU A 24 -31.71 -9.47 16.30
C GLU A 24 -32.52 -8.83 15.15
N GLY A 25 -32.84 -9.59 14.11
CA GLY A 25 -33.67 -9.12 13.00
C GLY A 25 -35.11 -8.82 13.42
N LYS A 26 -35.65 -9.54 14.42
CA LYS A 26 -36.97 -9.22 15.00
C LYS A 26 -36.98 -7.87 15.71
N ILE A 27 -35.95 -7.55 16.49
CA ILE A 27 -35.84 -6.25 17.17
C ILE A 27 -35.98 -5.09 16.17
N LEU A 28 -35.24 -5.14 15.04
CA LEU A 28 -35.31 -4.12 14.01
C LEU A 28 -36.70 -4.05 13.35
N THR A 29 -37.23 -5.23 12.98
CA THR A 29 -38.51 -5.34 12.28
C THR A 29 -39.68 -4.85 13.14
N ASP A 30 -39.68 -5.20 14.43
CA ASP A 30 -40.75 -4.85 15.35
C ASP A 30 -40.64 -3.39 15.82
N ALA A 31 -39.43 -2.82 15.88
CA ALA A 31 -39.24 -1.38 16.01
C ALA A 31 -39.88 -0.62 14.83
N TRP A 32 -39.60 -1.00 13.58
CA TRP A 32 -40.19 -0.32 12.41
C TRP A 32 -41.71 -0.53 12.30
N LYS A 33 -42.25 -1.71 12.63
CA LYS A 33 -43.71 -1.90 12.77
C LYS A 33 -44.30 -1.00 13.86
N THR A 34 -43.62 -0.83 14.98
CA THR A 34 -44.05 0.07 16.06
C THR A 34 -44.03 1.52 15.58
N VAL A 35 -42.99 1.94 14.86
CA VAL A 35 -42.89 3.29 14.28
C VAL A 35 -44.04 3.58 13.31
N ILE A 36 -44.37 2.65 12.41
CA ILE A 36 -45.43 2.83 11.40
C ILE A 36 -46.85 2.77 12.01
N SER A 37 -47.05 1.98 13.06
CA SER A 37 -48.40 1.76 13.64
C SER A 37 -48.86 2.80 14.66
N LYS A 38 -47.95 3.64 15.17
CA LYS A 38 -48.26 4.68 16.17
C LYS A 38 -48.85 5.94 15.49
N PRO A 39 -49.78 6.67 16.15
CA PRO A 39 -50.34 7.90 15.60
C PRO A 39 -49.23 8.93 15.26
N GLY A 40 -49.31 9.54 14.09
CA GLY A 40 -48.30 10.53 13.64
C GLY A 40 -46.97 9.93 13.16
N GLY A 41 -46.86 8.60 13.07
CA GLY A 41 -45.71 7.93 12.45
C GLY A 41 -45.53 8.23 10.95
N PRO A 42 -44.39 7.83 10.36
CA PRO A 42 -44.07 8.10 8.97
C PRO A 42 -45.02 7.37 8.02
N GLN A 43 -45.34 8.02 6.89
CA GLN A 43 -46.21 7.49 5.84
C GLN A 43 -45.59 6.29 5.13
N ARG A 44 -44.28 6.32 4.93
CA ARG A 44 -43.48 5.27 4.29
C ARG A 44 -42.14 5.15 4.99
N VAL A 45 -41.63 3.93 5.07
CA VAL A 45 -40.32 3.61 5.60
C VAL A 45 -39.60 2.72 4.60
N TYR A 46 -38.43 3.15 4.15
CA TYR A 46 -37.50 2.35 3.35
C TYR A 46 -36.24 2.15 4.18
N TRP A 47 -35.62 0.98 4.15
CA TRP A 47 -34.39 0.71 4.89
C TRP A 47 -33.62 -0.45 4.25
N GLY A 48 -32.31 -0.50 4.53
CA GLY A 48 -31.44 -1.56 4.02
C GLY A 48 -29.99 -1.41 4.49
N LEU A 49 -29.17 -2.44 4.26
CA LEU A 49 -27.74 -2.38 4.51
C LEU A 49 -26.99 -1.68 3.38
N GLU A 50 -25.88 -1.04 3.72
CA GLU A 50 -24.95 -0.49 2.74
C GLU A 50 -24.15 -1.61 2.04
N SER A 51 -24.06 -1.54 0.71
CA SER A 51 -23.43 -2.62 -0.08
C SER A 51 -21.91 -2.69 0.04
N VAL A 52 -21.23 -1.61 0.46
CA VAL A 52 -19.76 -1.56 0.63
C VAL A 52 -19.35 -1.94 2.05
N ASP A 53 -20.16 -1.54 3.02
CA ASP A 53 -19.98 -1.78 4.44
C ASP A 53 -21.30 -2.29 5.07
N PRO A 54 -21.51 -3.62 5.11
CA PRO A 54 -22.69 -4.21 5.74
C PRO A 54 -22.81 -3.96 7.25
N SER A 55 -21.80 -3.33 7.88
CA SER A 55 -21.93 -2.81 9.24
C SER A 55 -22.72 -1.50 9.29
N LYS A 56 -23.23 -0.97 8.17
CA LYS A 56 -24.07 0.24 8.14
C LYS A 56 -25.48 -0.06 7.65
N ILE A 57 -26.47 0.39 8.42
CA ILE A 57 -27.88 0.38 8.05
C ILE A 57 -28.35 1.80 7.74
N TRP A 58 -28.97 1.95 6.58
CA TRP A 58 -29.62 3.18 6.12
C TRP A 58 -31.14 3.06 6.30
N GLY A 59 -31.78 4.15 6.74
CA GLY A 59 -33.23 4.26 6.90
C GLY A 59 -33.75 5.59 6.35
N PHE A 60 -34.91 5.54 5.71
CA PHE A 60 -35.59 6.66 5.05
C PHE A 60 -37.04 6.70 5.54
N PHE A 61 -37.43 7.77 6.23
CA PHE A 61 -38.73 7.89 6.88
C PHE A 61 -39.47 9.12 6.33
N ASP A 62 -40.55 8.90 5.56
CA ASP A 62 -41.34 9.97 4.93
C ASP A 62 -42.39 10.53 5.91
N PHE A 63 -42.23 11.78 6.34
CA PHE A 63 -43.19 12.54 7.17
C PHE A 63 -43.83 13.69 6.38
N ASP A 64 -45.01 14.16 6.76
CA ASP A 64 -45.69 15.32 6.15
C ASP A 64 -44.95 16.65 6.36
N SER A 65 -44.23 16.75 7.49
CA SER A 65 -43.44 17.91 7.92
C SER A 65 -42.48 17.53 9.06
N VAL A 66 -41.44 18.33 9.31
CA VAL A 66 -40.55 18.07 10.45
C VAL A 66 -41.24 18.26 11.80
N GLU A 67 -42.18 19.20 11.90
CA GLU A 67 -42.99 19.40 13.12
C GLU A 67 -43.78 18.13 13.51
N GLN A 68 -44.27 17.36 12.53
CA GLN A 68 -44.91 16.07 12.77
C GLN A 68 -43.89 15.04 13.27
N HIS A 69 -42.74 14.92 12.61
CA HIS A 69 -41.66 14.03 13.06
C HIS A 69 -41.22 14.34 14.50
N ARG A 70 -41.04 15.63 14.82
CA ARG A 70 -40.64 16.08 16.15
C ARG A 70 -41.62 15.64 17.23
N ARG A 71 -42.93 15.87 17.03
CA ARG A 71 -43.97 15.43 17.97
C ARG A 71 -44.00 13.92 18.11
N PHE A 72 -43.86 13.19 17.00
CA PHE A 72 -43.76 11.74 17.01
C PHE A 72 -42.55 11.23 17.82
N ALA A 73 -41.39 11.87 17.66
CA ALA A 73 -40.18 11.53 18.43
C ALA A 73 -40.35 11.85 19.93
N GLU A 74 -40.97 12.98 20.27
CA GLU A 74 -41.25 13.39 21.65
C GLU A 74 -42.31 12.49 22.35
N GLU A 75 -43.38 12.08 21.65
CA GLU A 75 -44.48 11.28 22.22
C GLU A 75 -44.24 9.76 22.18
N TYR A 76 -43.59 9.24 21.14
CA TYR A 76 -43.51 7.80 20.87
C TYR A 76 -42.10 7.26 20.57
N GLY A 77 -41.16 8.12 20.18
CA GLY A 77 -39.81 7.72 19.77
C GLY A 77 -39.09 6.84 20.79
N ALA A 78 -39.10 7.24 22.07
CA ALA A 78 -38.43 6.51 23.15
C ALA A 78 -38.95 5.07 23.36
N ASP A 79 -40.24 4.80 23.13
CA ASP A 79 -40.81 3.44 23.21
C ASP A 79 -40.57 2.65 21.91
N ALA A 80 -40.58 3.34 20.76
CA ALA A 80 -40.47 2.73 19.44
C ALA A 80 -39.04 2.24 19.11
N VAL A 81 -37.99 2.93 19.57
CA VAL A 81 -36.58 2.55 19.30
C VAL A 81 -35.82 2.01 20.53
N LYS A 82 -36.47 1.76 21.67
CA LYS A 82 -35.83 1.32 22.93
C LYS A 82 -34.88 0.12 22.81
N ASP A 83 -35.15 -0.78 21.87
CA ASP A 83 -34.37 -2.00 21.66
C ASP A 83 -33.33 -1.86 20.53
N ILE A 84 -33.40 -0.81 19.69
CA ILE A 84 -32.41 -0.56 18.62
C ILE A 84 -30.97 -0.43 19.17
N PRO A 85 -30.69 0.27 20.29
CA PRO A 85 -29.35 0.31 20.89
C PRO A 85 -28.79 -1.04 21.34
N LYS A 86 -29.56 -2.13 21.31
CA LYS A 86 -29.05 -3.48 21.56
C LYS A 86 -28.29 -4.01 20.33
N ILE A 87 -28.82 -3.78 19.13
CA ILE A 87 -28.31 -4.29 17.84
C ILE A 87 -27.47 -3.28 17.06
N CYS A 88 -27.75 -1.98 17.20
CA CYS A 88 -27.04 -0.89 16.52
C CYS A 88 -26.17 -0.09 17.49
N THR A 89 -25.11 0.54 16.96
CA THR A 89 -24.37 1.63 17.60
C THR A 89 -25.13 2.95 17.44
N TYR A 90 -24.59 4.06 17.94
CA TYR A 90 -25.24 5.37 17.81
C TYR A 90 -25.30 5.80 16.32
N GLY A 91 -26.27 6.64 15.98
CA GLY A 91 -26.43 7.13 14.61
C GLY A 91 -25.21 7.93 14.14
N GLU A 92 -24.57 7.50 13.05
CA GLU A 92 -23.47 8.20 12.42
C GLU A 92 -23.95 9.45 11.68
N PHE A 93 -25.20 9.42 11.21
CA PHE A 93 -25.82 10.48 10.43
C PHE A 93 -27.34 10.46 10.63
N SER A 94 -27.96 11.63 10.88
CA SER A 94 -29.39 11.85 10.61
C SER A 94 -29.60 13.22 9.97
N LYS A 95 -30.49 13.32 8.98
CA LYS A 95 -30.81 14.57 8.29
C LYS A 95 -32.18 14.56 7.64
N HIS A 96 -32.97 15.61 7.86
CA HIS A 96 -34.20 15.87 7.11
C HIS A 96 -33.90 16.48 5.74
N ILE A 97 -34.40 15.84 4.69
CA ILE A 97 -34.23 16.26 3.30
C ILE A 97 -35.57 16.45 2.60
N LYS A 98 -35.57 17.26 1.55
CA LYS A 98 -36.75 17.44 0.68
C LYS A 98 -36.44 16.93 -0.73
N MET A 99 -36.99 15.77 -1.05
CA MET A 99 -36.66 15.00 -2.25
C MET A 99 -37.43 15.46 -3.50
N ILE A 100 -36.73 15.58 -4.63
CA ILE A 100 -37.25 16.10 -5.90
C ILE A 100 -36.73 15.26 -7.09
N PRO A 101 -37.60 14.55 -7.85
CA PRO A 101 -39.00 14.24 -7.54
C PRO A 101 -39.13 13.36 -6.28
N SER A 102 -40.37 13.02 -5.91
CA SER A 102 -40.70 12.19 -4.73
C SER A 102 -40.06 10.80 -4.77
N SER A 103 -40.14 10.10 -3.63
CA SER A 103 -39.42 8.87 -3.23
C SER A 103 -39.57 7.62 -4.10
N ASP A 104 -40.16 7.71 -5.29
CA ASP A 104 -40.18 6.69 -6.35
C ASP A 104 -38.77 6.12 -6.63
N VAL A 105 -37.69 6.89 -6.39
CA VAL A 105 -36.32 6.37 -6.55
C VAL A 105 -35.98 5.31 -5.48
N LEU A 106 -36.46 5.47 -4.24
CA LEU A 106 -36.21 4.57 -3.09
C LEU A 106 -36.96 3.24 -3.20
N GLU A 107 -37.96 3.16 -4.08
CA GLU A 107 -38.62 1.90 -4.47
C GLU A 107 -37.75 1.03 -5.39
N SER A 108 -36.60 1.54 -5.86
CA SER A 108 -35.71 0.80 -6.75
C SER A 108 -34.89 -0.22 -5.95
N PRO A 109 -34.75 -1.48 -6.43
CA PRO A 109 -34.09 -2.56 -5.69
C PRO A 109 -32.61 -2.27 -5.34
N LEU A 110 -31.99 -1.33 -6.06
CA LEU A 110 -30.74 -0.70 -5.68
C LEU A 110 -30.90 0.82 -5.83
N THR A 111 -30.55 1.56 -4.77
CA THR A 111 -30.44 3.03 -4.79
C THR A 111 -29.02 3.43 -4.41
N GLU A 112 -28.38 4.20 -5.28
CA GLU A 112 -27.07 4.83 -5.04
C GLU A 112 -27.27 6.27 -4.55
N ILE A 113 -26.47 6.68 -3.56
CA ILE A 113 -26.60 7.95 -2.85
C ILE A 113 -25.28 8.72 -2.96
N VAL A 114 -25.35 9.94 -3.46
CA VAL A 114 -24.21 10.86 -3.62
C VAL A 114 -24.39 12.02 -2.67
N LEU A 115 -23.45 12.24 -1.74
CA LEU A 115 -23.48 13.36 -0.80
C LEU A 115 -22.49 14.45 -1.25
N ALA A 116 -22.93 15.71 -1.27
CA ALA A 116 -22.08 16.86 -1.55
C ALA A 116 -22.27 17.95 -0.48
N TYR A 117 -21.16 18.40 0.10
CA TYR A 117 -21.15 19.32 1.25
C TYR A 117 -20.75 20.74 0.83
N PHE A 118 -21.62 21.71 1.11
CA PHE A 118 -21.50 23.12 0.73
C PHE A 118 -21.48 24.05 1.96
N PRO A 119 -20.96 25.28 1.85
CA PRO A 119 -21.11 26.30 2.89
C PRO A 119 -22.59 26.51 3.28
N GLN A 120 -22.85 26.84 4.56
CA GLN A 120 -24.23 27.02 5.07
C GLN A 120 -24.95 28.26 4.51
N ASP A 121 -24.19 29.23 4.01
CA ASP A 121 -24.63 30.53 3.49
C ASP A 121 -24.98 30.51 1.99
N ILE A 122 -25.01 29.33 1.36
CA ILE A 122 -25.32 29.18 -0.07
C ILE A 122 -26.73 29.66 -0.44
N SER A 123 -26.82 30.48 -1.50
CA SER A 123 -28.08 31.09 -1.94
C SER A 123 -29.02 30.09 -2.62
N ASP A 124 -30.33 30.34 -2.60
CA ASP A 124 -31.31 29.43 -3.21
C ASP A 124 -31.19 29.38 -4.75
N GLU A 125 -30.65 30.42 -5.40
CA GLU A 125 -30.35 30.43 -6.84
C GLU A 125 -29.16 29.51 -7.18
N GLU A 126 -28.12 29.52 -6.34
CA GLU A 126 -27.01 28.57 -6.43
C GLU A 126 -27.46 27.14 -6.14
N LYS A 127 -28.31 26.92 -5.12
CA LYS A 127 -28.90 25.60 -4.84
C LYS A 127 -29.67 25.07 -6.04
N GLY A 128 -30.49 25.88 -6.69
CA GLY A 128 -31.23 25.50 -7.91
C GLY A 128 -30.31 25.16 -9.09
N THR A 129 -29.22 25.92 -9.25
CA THR A 129 -28.20 25.65 -10.28
C THR A 129 -27.45 24.34 -10.01
N LEU A 130 -27.06 24.09 -8.76
CA LEU A 130 -26.38 22.85 -8.34
C LEU A 130 -27.29 21.63 -8.43
N SER A 131 -28.56 21.75 -8.03
CA SER A 131 -29.61 20.72 -8.21
C SER A 131 -29.78 20.34 -9.69
N SER A 132 -29.77 21.32 -10.59
CA SER A 132 -29.88 21.07 -12.03
C SER A 132 -28.65 20.31 -12.55
N LYS A 133 -27.45 20.74 -12.12
CA LYS A 133 -26.18 20.10 -12.49
C LYS A 133 -26.02 18.68 -11.95
N ILE A 134 -26.37 18.42 -10.69
CA ILE A 134 -26.27 17.06 -10.15
C ILE A 134 -27.23 16.12 -10.88
N GLN A 135 -28.44 16.58 -11.22
CA GLN A 135 -29.39 15.78 -11.99
C GLN A 135 -28.90 15.52 -13.43
N GLU A 136 -28.24 16.48 -14.07
CA GLU A 136 -27.58 16.30 -15.37
C GLU A 136 -26.43 15.29 -15.29
N ILE A 137 -25.53 15.44 -14.31
CA ILE A 137 -24.40 14.52 -14.07
C ILE A 137 -24.91 13.09 -13.83
N LEU A 138 -25.89 12.90 -12.97
CA LEU A 138 -26.43 11.57 -12.66
C LEU A 138 -27.10 10.95 -13.91
N ARG A 139 -27.90 11.71 -14.68
CA ARG A 139 -28.50 11.21 -15.93
C ARG A 139 -27.47 10.87 -17.01
N HIS A 140 -26.39 11.64 -17.10
CA HIS A 140 -25.30 11.39 -18.06
C HIS A 140 -24.43 10.19 -17.63
N THR A 141 -24.23 10.01 -16.32
CA THR A 141 -23.42 8.91 -15.75
C THR A 141 -24.18 7.58 -15.79
N PHE A 142 -25.50 7.60 -15.60
CA PHE A 142 -26.38 6.43 -15.59
C PHE A 142 -27.41 6.48 -16.74
N PRO A 143 -26.99 6.34 -18.01
CA PRO A 143 -27.89 6.40 -19.16
C PRO A 143 -28.79 5.17 -19.24
N GLY A 144 -30.12 5.35 -19.14
CA GLY A 144 -31.10 4.27 -19.29
C GLY A 144 -32.38 4.50 -18.50
N GLU A 145 -33.05 3.40 -18.11
CA GLU A 145 -34.28 3.37 -17.30
C GLU A 145 -34.08 3.81 -15.82
N ALA A 146 -32.99 4.50 -15.48
CA ALA A 146 -32.68 4.89 -14.11
C ALA A 146 -33.59 6.02 -13.60
N ARG A 147 -34.17 5.84 -12.40
CA ARG A 147 -34.87 6.92 -11.68
C ARG A 147 -33.81 7.83 -11.04
N VAL A 148 -33.97 9.15 -11.14
CA VAL A 148 -33.00 10.11 -10.57
C VAL A 148 -33.73 11.18 -9.78
N ALA A 149 -33.35 11.36 -8.53
CA ALA A 149 -33.81 12.44 -7.66
C ALA A 149 -32.65 13.17 -7.00
N HIS A 150 -32.93 14.34 -6.44
CA HIS A 150 -31.99 15.08 -5.61
C HIS A 150 -32.74 15.70 -4.43
N ALA A 151 -32.01 16.05 -3.37
CA ALA A 151 -32.60 16.64 -2.18
C ALA A 151 -31.61 17.57 -1.47
N TRP A 152 -32.07 18.70 -0.98
CA TRP A 152 -31.31 19.53 -0.04
C TRP A 152 -31.75 19.22 1.39
N GLY A 153 -30.81 19.31 2.34
CA GLY A 153 -31.12 19.34 3.76
C GLY A 153 -32.04 20.52 4.11
N VAL A 154 -33.12 20.25 4.84
CA VAL A 154 -34.16 21.23 5.19
C VAL A 154 -33.81 21.99 6.47
N GLU A 155 -33.12 21.34 7.40
CA GLU A 155 -32.79 21.87 8.72
C GLU A 155 -31.28 21.95 8.95
N ASN A 156 -30.84 22.84 9.84
CA ASN A 156 -29.43 22.94 10.27
C ASN A 156 -29.16 22.15 11.56
N ASP A 157 -30.20 21.59 12.16
CA ASP A 157 -30.31 21.14 13.55
C ASP A 157 -29.39 19.94 13.85
N PHE A 158 -29.24 19.02 12.89
CA PHE A 158 -28.16 18.04 12.85
C PHE A 158 -27.05 18.53 11.90
N PRO A 159 -25.90 19.02 12.42
CA PRO A 159 -24.83 19.53 11.57
C PRO A 159 -24.14 18.38 10.85
N ALA A 160 -24.30 18.32 9.53
CA ALA A 160 -23.46 17.51 8.67
C ALA A 160 -22.06 18.16 8.66
N ARG A 161 -21.12 17.56 9.37
CA ARG A 161 -19.75 18.10 9.52
C ARG A 161 -18.88 17.64 8.37
N SER A 162 -18.02 18.52 7.84
CA SER A 162 -16.88 18.07 7.03
C SER A 162 -15.86 17.32 7.90
N GLU A 163 -14.83 16.74 7.27
CA GLU A 163 -13.69 16.12 7.98
C GLU A 163 -13.06 17.09 9.00
N ASP A 164 -13.12 18.41 8.74
CA ASP A 164 -12.67 19.48 9.65
C ASP A 164 -13.61 19.77 10.84
N GLY A 165 -14.74 19.07 10.97
CA GLY A 165 -15.74 19.28 12.03
C GLY A 165 -16.71 20.46 11.81
N VAL A 166 -16.59 21.20 10.71
CA VAL A 166 -17.38 22.42 10.44
C VAL A 166 -18.77 22.07 9.87
N PRO A 167 -19.88 22.65 10.38
CA PRO A 167 -21.23 22.39 9.85
C PRO A 167 -21.40 22.91 8.41
N ARG A 168 -21.97 22.08 7.54
CA ARG A 168 -22.20 22.35 6.12
C ARG A 168 -23.63 22.02 5.68
N SER A 169 -24.10 22.68 4.62
CA SER A 169 -25.33 22.30 3.91
C SER A 169 -25.05 21.07 3.05
N VAL A 170 -26.01 20.16 2.95
CA VAL A 170 -25.88 18.91 2.17
C VAL A 170 -26.85 18.92 1.00
N LEU A 171 -26.31 18.62 -0.18
CA LEU A 171 -27.04 18.19 -1.36
C LEU A 171 -26.86 16.67 -1.49
N MET A 172 -27.97 15.95 -1.54
CA MET A 172 -28.01 14.52 -1.84
C MET A 172 -28.47 14.31 -3.27
N GLY A 173 -27.78 13.46 -4.02
CA GLY A 173 -28.24 12.88 -5.28
C GLY A 173 -28.62 11.41 -5.06
N PHE A 174 -29.69 10.96 -5.73
CA PHE A 174 -30.20 9.60 -5.64
C PHE A 174 -30.39 8.99 -7.03
N VAL A 175 -29.90 7.78 -7.24
CA VAL A 175 -30.09 7.02 -8.49
C VAL A 175 -30.66 5.65 -8.19
N GLY A 176 -31.86 5.39 -8.70
CA GLY A 176 -32.60 4.15 -8.49
C GLY A 176 -32.58 3.29 -9.75
N LEU A 177 -32.06 2.08 -9.64
CA LEU A 177 -31.80 1.18 -10.77
C LEU A 177 -32.90 0.11 -10.89
N ILE A 178 -33.65 0.16 -12.00
CA ILE A 178 -34.81 -0.74 -12.23
C ILE A 178 -34.38 -2.18 -12.61
N LYS A 179 -33.19 -2.37 -13.19
CA LYS A 179 -32.66 -3.69 -13.60
C LYS A 179 -31.18 -3.83 -13.21
N VAL A 180 -30.90 -4.76 -12.30
CA VAL A 180 -29.54 -5.10 -11.83
C VAL A 180 -28.65 -5.66 -12.96
N LEU A 181 -29.24 -6.29 -13.99
CA LEU A 181 -28.48 -7.05 -14.99
C LEU A 181 -27.84 -6.24 -16.13
N SER A 182 -28.32 -5.03 -16.44
CA SER A 182 -27.88 -4.27 -17.63
C SER A 182 -26.56 -3.51 -17.47
N PHE A 183 -26.14 -3.17 -16.25
CA PHE A 183 -24.88 -2.46 -15.99
C PHE A 183 -23.64 -3.35 -16.18
N LEU A 184 -23.86 -4.66 -16.21
CA LEU A 184 -22.81 -5.66 -16.20
C LEU A 184 -22.21 -5.93 -17.57
N SER A 185 -22.95 -5.65 -18.63
CA SER A 185 -22.68 -6.08 -20.00
C SER A 185 -22.41 -4.94 -21.00
N SER A 186 -22.55 -3.67 -20.63
CA SER A 186 -22.26 -2.53 -21.53
C SER A 186 -20.78 -2.07 -21.44
N PRO A 187 -20.09 -1.89 -22.59
CA PRO A 187 -18.83 -1.15 -22.66
C PRO A 187 -19.10 0.36 -22.73
N SER A 188 -18.26 1.19 -22.12
CA SER A 188 -18.42 2.65 -22.21
C SER A 188 -18.05 3.18 -23.60
N PRO A 189 -18.78 4.17 -24.14
CA PRO A 189 -18.49 4.76 -25.44
C PRO A 189 -17.25 5.65 -25.39
N SER A 190 -16.37 5.49 -26.39
CA SER A 190 -15.16 6.30 -26.57
C SER A 190 -15.47 7.76 -26.88
N SER A 191 -14.84 8.71 -26.18
CA SER A 191 -14.84 10.13 -26.57
C SER A 191 -13.53 10.51 -27.25
N ASN A 192 -13.65 11.22 -28.38
CA ASN A 192 -12.56 11.54 -29.29
C ASN A 192 -11.86 12.87 -28.91
N LYS A 193 -10.57 13.01 -29.20
CA LYS A 193 -9.83 14.27 -28.99
C LYS A 193 -10.15 15.30 -30.08
N SER A 194 -10.41 16.54 -29.68
CA SER A 194 -10.20 17.75 -30.49
C SER A 194 -10.20 18.97 -29.57
N GLY A 195 -9.35 19.98 -29.82
CA GLY A 195 -9.23 21.15 -28.95
C GLY A 195 -9.07 22.46 -29.72
N SER A 196 -9.41 23.58 -29.09
CA SER A 196 -8.99 24.93 -29.47
C SER A 196 -9.09 25.90 -28.28
N LYS A 197 -8.41 27.04 -28.34
CA LYS A 197 -8.34 28.08 -27.28
C LYS A 197 -9.36 29.19 -27.54
N ILE A 198 -9.86 29.85 -26.47
CA ILE A 198 -9.94 31.32 -26.23
C ILE A 198 -10.86 31.62 -25.01
N HIS A 199 -10.59 32.73 -24.29
CA HIS A 199 -11.25 33.14 -23.04
C HIS A 199 -12.70 33.65 -23.18
N ASN A 200 -13.57 33.22 -22.27
CA ASN A 200 -14.21 34.04 -21.22
C ASN A 200 -14.79 33.08 -20.14
N PRO A 201 -14.85 33.44 -18.86
CA PRO A 201 -15.20 32.48 -17.80
C PRO A 201 -16.68 32.08 -17.87
N THR A 202 -16.91 30.77 -18.03
CA THR A 202 -18.24 30.15 -18.15
C THR A 202 -18.51 29.16 -17.01
N PRO A 203 -19.75 28.67 -16.80
CA PRO A 203 -20.14 27.80 -15.67
C PRO A 203 -19.40 26.44 -15.52
N SER A 204 -18.38 26.19 -16.35
CA SER A 204 -17.41 25.09 -16.28
C SER A 204 -16.43 25.19 -15.10
N GLU A 205 -16.20 26.37 -14.52
CA GLU A 205 -15.33 26.52 -13.33
C GLU A 205 -15.98 25.96 -12.05
N ILE A 206 -17.31 25.82 -12.03
CA ILE A 206 -18.06 25.16 -10.95
C ILE A 206 -17.92 23.62 -11.04
N THR A 207 -17.55 23.07 -12.20
CA THR A 207 -17.43 21.62 -12.43
C THR A 207 -16.25 21.00 -11.65
N SER A 208 -15.29 21.81 -11.18
CA SER A 208 -14.13 21.35 -10.39
C SER A 208 -14.46 21.02 -8.92
N ARG A 209 -15.63 21.40 -8.41
CA ARG A 209 -16.00 21.26 -6.97
C ARG A 209 -17.14 20.26 -6.68
N ILE A 210 -17.64 19.55 -7.69
CA ILE A 210 -18.82 18.65 -7.55
C ILE A 210 -18.46 17.16 -7.72
N PHE A 211 -17.27 16.84 -8.21
CA PHE A 211 -16.83 15.44 -8.42
C PHE A 211 -16.15 14.84 -7.18
N TYR A 212 -16.93 14.65 -6.12
CA TYR A 212 -16.53 13.84 -4.97
C TYR A 212 -17.74 13.25 -4.25
N HIS A 213 -18.08 11.99 -4.52
CA HIS A 213 -18.38 11.02 -3.46
C HIS A 213 -18.32 9.57 -3.94
N HIS A 214 -17.89 8.70 -3.00
CA HIS A 214 -18.04 7.24 -2.95
C HIS A 214 -18.18 6.48 -4.28
N ARG A 215 -17.04 5.95 -4.76
CA ARG A 215 -17.02 4.92 -5.81
C ARG A 215 -17.47 3.57 -5.22
N MET A 216 -18.78 3.33 -5.10
CA MET A 216 -19.26 1.96 -5.19
C MET A 216 -18.77 1.39 -6.53
N THR A 217 -18.10 0.24 -6.52
CA THR A 217 -17.65 -0.41 -7.77
C THR A 217 -18.06 -1.87 -7.79
N GLU A 218 -19.18 -2.14 -8.47
CA GLU A 218 -19.70 -3.49 -8.75
C GLU A 218 -18.80 -4.29 -9.71
N LYS A 219 -18.85 -5.64 -9.62
CA LYS A 219 -19.44 -6.60 -10.60
C LYS A 219 -19.27 -8.04 -10.03
N VAL A 220 -20.26 -8.61 -9.32
CA VAL A 220 -21.31 -9.56 -9.81
C VAL A 220 -20.82 -10.98 -10.14
N THR A 221 -21.51 -12.09 -9.81
CA THR A 221 -22.96 -12.41 -9.60
C THR A 221 -23.12 -13.26 -8.30
N THR A 222 -24.28 -13.72 -7.77
CA THR A 222 -25.70 -13.86 -8.19
C THR A 222 -26.60 -13.96 -6.93
N LEU A 223 -27.74 -13.25 -6.89
CA LEU A 223 -28.87 -13.35 -5.91
C LEU A 223 -28.50 -13.12 -4.41
N THR A 224 -29.30 -12.47 -3.56
CA THR A 224 -30.59 -11.76 -3.70
C THR A 224 -30.64 -10.68 -2.61
N GLY A 225 -30.99 -9.44 -2.95
CA GLY A 225 -31.25 -8.36 -2.00
C GLY A 225 -32.60 -7.72 -2.33
N VAL A 226 -33.68 -8.33 -1.85
CA VAL A 226 -35.05 -7.88 -2.13
C VAL A 226 -35.37 -6.71 -1.18
N LEU A 227 -35.78 -5.56 -1.73
CA LEU A 227 -36.63 -4.61 -0.99
C LEU A 227 -37.92 -5.37 -0.67
N ASP A 228 -38.10 -5.79 0.58
CA ASP A 228 -39.19 -6.72 0.92
C ASP A 228 -40.57 -6.04 0.92
N GLN A 229 -41.16 -6.01 -0.28
CA GLN A 229 -42.60 -5.87 -0.51
C GLN A 229 -43.24 -7.19 -1.00
N GLU A 230 -42.50 -8.30 -1.07
CA GLU A 230 -42.99 -9.58 -1.62
C GLU A 230 -42.92 -10.73 -0.60
N HIS A 231 -43.99 -10.80 0.18
CA HIS A 231 -44.33 -11.73 1.27
C HIS A 231 -44.26 -13.27 0.98
N LYS A 232 -43.63 -13.73 -0.12
CA LYS A 232 -43.71 -15.13 -0.62
C LYS A 232 -42.48 -15.72 -1.33
N ALA A 233 -41.30 -15.07 -1.35
CA ALA A 233 -40.08 -15.71 -1.86
C ALA A 233 -39.40 -16.60 -0.79
N PRO A 234 -38.88 -17.80 -1.12
CA PRO A 234 -38.15 -18.62 -0.16
C PRO A 234 -36.78 -18.00 0.16
N HIS A 235 -36.58 -17.55 1.40
CA HIS A 235 -35.33 -16.95 1.85
C HIS A 235 -34.29 -18.03 2.22
N GLU A 236 -33.18 -18.09 1.48
CA GLU A 236 -31.92 -18.63 2.00
C GLU A 236 -31.06 -17.47 2.51
N ILE A 237 -30.65 -17.56 3.78
CA ILE A 237 -30.01 -16.48 4.53
C ILE A 237 -28.50 -16.51 4.26
N SER A 238 -27.96 -15.49 3.58
CA SER A 238 -26.51 -15.26 3.53
C SER A 238 -26.06 -14.42 4.72
N SER A 239 -25.66 -15.06 5.81
CA SER A 239 -24.92 -14.39 6.89
C SER A 239 -23.57 -13.94 6.34
N PHE A 240 -23.38 -12.62 6.17
CA PHE A 240 -22.11 -12.06 5.68
C PHE A 240 -21.00 -12.24 6.72
N ASN A 241 -20.29 -13.35 6.61
CA ASN A 241 -19.17 -13.68 7.49
C ASN A 241 -17.93 -12.87 7.07
N HIS A 242 -17.45 -11.98 7.96
CA HIS A 242 -16.23 -11.19 7.69
C HIS A 242 -15.01 -12.09 7.41
N GLU A 243 -14.95 -13.29 7.99
CA GLU A 243 -13.91 -14.28 7.65
C GLU A 243 -13.95 -14.72 6.18
N GLU A 244 -15.13 -14.80 5.56
CA GLU A 244 -15.27 -15.16 4.16
C GLU A 244 -14.90 -14.00 3.24
N LEU A 245 -15.32 -12.76 3.55
CA LEU A 245 -14.88 -11.57 2.81
C LEU A 245 -13.34 -11.44 2.79
N ASN A 246 -12.69 -11.71 3.92
CA ASN A 246 -11.24 -11.65 4.07
C ASN A 246 -10.48 -12.84 3.43
N ARG A 247 -11.21 -13.86 2.97
CA ARG A 247 -10.68 -15.02 2.24
C ARG A 247 -11.03 -15.00 0.75
N ASN A 248 -12.14 -14.38 0.37
CA ASN A 248 -12.67 -14.35 -1.00
C ASN A 248 -11.92 -13.37 -1.92
N ARG A 249 -12.09 -13.55 -3.25
CA ARG A 249 -11.45 -12.71 -4.28
C ARG A 249 -12.07 -11.29 -4.27
N PRO A 250 -11.26 -10.22 -4.37
CA PRO A 250 -11.78 -8.86 -4.50
C PRO A 250 -12.72 -8.70 -5.69
N ALA A 251 -13.84 -7.98 -5.50
CA ALA A 251 -14.87 -7.77 -6.52
C ALA A 251 -14.37 -7.01 -7.76
N CYS A 252 -13.24 -6.31 -7.67
CA CYS A 252 -12.60 -5.64 -8.81
C CYS A 252 -12.02 -6.61 -9.86
N PHE A 253 -11.87 -7.90 -9.54
CA PHE A 253 -11.36 -8.92 -10.47
C PHE A 253 -12.48 -9.85 -10.96
N PRO A 254 -12.98 -9.67 -12.21
CA PRO A 254 -14.12 -10.45 -12.71
C PRO A 254 -13.82 -11.95 -12.75
N ASN A 255 -12.57 -12.33 -13.06
CA ASN A 255 -12.15 -13.72 -13.19
C ASN A 255 -10.90 -14.01 -12.34
N LEU A 256 -10.67 -15.29 -12.00
CA LEU A 256 -9.44 -15.72 -11.33
C LEU A 256 -8.19 -15.37 -12.16
N SER A 257 -8.27 -15.45 -13.49
CA SER A 257 -7.15 -15.12 -14.37
C SER A 257 -6.75 -13.64 -14.33
N SER A 258 -7.69 -12.71 -14.12
CA SER A 258 -7.36 -11.28 -13.95
C SER A 258 -6.68 -11.01 -12.61
N GLU A 259 -7.10 -11.70 -11.54
CA GLU A 259 -6.43 -11.61 -10.23
C GLU A 259 -5.03 -12.24 -10.27
N LEU A 260 -4.89 -13.45 -10.82
CA LEU A 260 -3.57 -14.10 -10.96
C LEU A 260 -2.63 -13.29 -11.85
N GLY A 261 -3.14 -12.67 -12.91
CA GLY A 261 -2.35 -11.77 -13.76
C GLY A 261 -1.98 -10.44 -13.07
N PHE A 262 -2.79 -9.94 -12.14
CA PHE A 262 -2.44 -8.80 -11.30
C PHE A 262 -1.37 -9.18 -10.27
N ILE A 263 -1.57 -10.31 -9.56
CA ILE A 263 -0.59 -10.85 -8.62
C ILE A 263 0.74 -11.09 -9.33
N PHE A 264 0.74 -11.77 -10.49
CA PHE A 264 1.93 -11.97 -11.33
C PHE A 264 2.67 -10.66 -11.60
N VAL A 265 1.96 -9.64 -12.09
CA VAL A 265 2.54 -8.32 -12.39
C VAL A 265 3.22 -7.71 -11.17
N VAL A 266 2.59 -7.77 -10.01
CA VAL A 266 3.10 -7.16 -8.78
C VAL A 266 4.26 -7.96 -8.17
N VAL A 267 4.20 -9.29 -8.15
CA VAL A 267 5.29 -10.13 -7.60
C VAL A 267 6.50 -10.15 -8.53
N GLU A 268 6.30 -10.15 -9.85
CA GLU A 268 7.38 -10.04 -10.83
C GLU A 268 8.02 -8.64 -10.82
N SER A 269 7.31 -7.59 -10.36
CA SER A 269 7.87 -6.24 -10.19
C SER A 269 8.97 -6.19 -9.12
N ILE A 270 8.74 -6.80 -7.95
CA ILE A 270 9.79 -6.90 -6.94
C ILE A 270 10.89 -7.87 -7.38
N ALA A 271 10.55 -8.96 -8.08
CA ALA A 271 11.54 -9.86 -8.64
C ALA A 271 12.48 -9.17 -9.65
N ILE A 272 11.96 -8.33 -10.56
CA ILE A 272 12.79 -7.61 -11.54
C ILE A 272 13.63 -6.49 -10.89
N SER A 273 13.18 -5.91 -9.76
CA SER A 273 14.01 -5.01 -8.95
C SER A 273 15.25 -5.74 -8.41
N GLU A 274 15.04 -6.85 -7.69
CA GLU A 274 16.12 -7.62 -7.08
C GLU A 274 17.02 -8.33 -8.10
N TYR A 275 16.47 -8.72 -9.26
CA TYR A 275 17.23 -9.17 -10.42
C TYR A 275 18.34 -8.15 -10.79
N PHE A 276 17.98 -6.86 -10.83
CA PHE A 276 18.91 -5.79 -11.17
C PHE A 276 19.88 -5.44 -10.04
N VAL A 277 19.49 -5.61 -8.78
CA VAL A 277 20.37 -5.41 -7.61
C VAL A 277 21.47 -6.48 -7.56
N SER A 278 21.07 -7.75 -7.68
CA SER A 278 21.91 -8.92 -7.39
C SER A 278 22.79 -9.42 -8.55
N GLY A 279 22.29 -9.35 -9.78
CA GLY A 279 22.98 -9.93 -10.94
C GLY A 279 24.10 -9.04 -11.49
N PHE A 280 23.96 -7.73 -11.33
CA PHE A 280 24.87 -6.77 -11.93
C PHE A 280 26.28 -6.74 -11.32
N PRO A 281 26.51 -6.94 -10.01
CA PRO A 281 27.86 -7.16 -9.47
C PRO A 281 28.64 -8.26 -10.20
N ILE A 282 27.99 -9.37 -10.56
CA ILE A 282 28.59 -10.49 -11.30
C ILE A 282 28.81 -10.15 -12.78
N VAL A 283 27.92 -9.35 -13.38
CA VAL A 283 28.17 -8.81 -14.73
C VAL A 283 29.31 -7.79 -14.72
N LEU A 284 29.47 -7.02 -13.64
CA LEU A 284 30.52 -6.01 -13.48
C LEU A 284 31.90 -6.65 -13.33
N SER A 285 32.05 -7.78 -12.64
CA SER A 285 33.31 -8.51 -12.56
C SER A 285 33.79 -8.97 -13.95
N SER A 286 32.86 -9.40 -14.82
CA SER A 286 33.16 -9.76 -16.22
C SER A 286 33.54 -8.58 -17.13
N LEU A 287 33.30 -7.34 -16.70
CA LEU A 287 33.67 -6.11 -17.41
C LEU A 287 35.01 -5.54 -16.94
N SER A 288 35.53 -5.97 -15.78
CA SER A 288 36.68 -5.34 -15.10
C SER A 288 38.06 -5.90 -15.46
N ASP A 289 38.27 -6.34 -16.70
CA ASP A 289 39.54 -6.86 -17.21
C ASP A 289 40.63 -5.77 -17.42
N THR A 290 40.37 -4.52 -17.05
CA THR A 290 41.29 -3.38 -17.18
C THR A 290 41.54 -2.67 -15.85
N SER A 291 42.74 -2.88 -15.32
CA SER A 291 43.55 -1.92 -14.53
C SER A 291 42.88 -1.17 -13.36
N HIS A 292 43.22 -1.61 -12.15
CA HIS A 292 43.11 -0.88 -10.86
C HIS A 292 41.70 -0.46 -10.41
N GLU A 293 41.29 -1.00 -9.27
CA GLU A 293 40.07 -0.65 -8.52
C GLU A 293 38.75 -0.97 -9.22
N VAL A 294 38.23 -2.19 -9.01
CA VAL A 294 36.82 -2.50 -9.22
C VAL A 294 35.99 -1.65 -8.26
N ARG A 295 35.54 -0.48 -8.73
CA ARG A 295 34.64 0.37 -7.95
C ARG A 295 33.29 -0.33 -7.85
N THR A 296 32.84 -0.61 -6.62
CA THR A 296 31.49 -1.10 -6.31
C THR A 296 30.41 -0.03 -6.54
N TRP A 297 30.82 1.23 -6.74
CA TRP A 297 29.95 2.38 -7.01
C TRP A 297 28.81 2.13 -8.04
N PRO A 298 29.04 1.55 -9.24
CA PRO A 298 27.98 1.33 -10.22
C PRO A 298 26.90 0.35 -9.75
N ALA A 299 27.20 -0.53 -8.79
CA ALA A 299 26.22 -1.40 -8.15
C ALA A 299 25.53 -0.68 -6.98
N ALA A 300 26.27 0.09 -6.17
CA ALA A 300 25.70 0.85 -5.04
C ALA A 300 24.71 1.95 -5.47
N VAL A 301 24.90 2.54 -6.67
CA VAL A 301 24.00 3.54 -7.28
C VAL A 301 22.54 3.08 -7.31
N ILE A 302 22.28 1.78 -7.42
CA ILE A 302 20.93 1.21 -7.48
C ILE A 302 20.19 1.43 -6.16
N ASN A 303 20.77 0.88 -5.09
CA ASN A 303 20.21 0.92 -3.74
C ASN A 303 20.11 2.37 -3.27
N LEU A 304 21.08 3.21 -3.64
CA LEU A 304 21.02 4.65 -3.38
C LEU A 304 19.84 5.32 -4.09
N THR A 305 19.68 5.13 -5.39
CA THR A 305 18.61 5.78 -6.16
C THR A 305 17.23 5.33 -5.66
N ALA A 306 17.06 4.04 -5.37
CA ALA A 306 15.86 3.49 -4.73
C ALA A 306 15.59 4.15 -3.37
N ALA A 307 16.57 4.14 -2.46
CA ALA A 307 16.45 4.71 -1.12
C ALA A 307 15.90 6.15 -1.12
N VAL A 308 16.41 7.01 -2.00
CA VAL A 308 16.11 8.45 -1.98
C VAL A 308 14.86 8.83 -2.75
N LEU A 309 14.40 8.01 -3.71
CA LEU A 309 13.27 8.35 -4.58
C LEU A 309 11.97 7.59 -4.30
N ILE A 310 12.00 6.48 -3.55
CA ILE A 310 10.78 5.75 -3.16
C ILE A 310 9.77 6.66 -2.44
N LEU A 311 10.21 7.55 -1.54
CA LEU A 311 9.33 8.49 -0.84
C LEU A 311 8.69 9.52 -1.80
N PRO A 312 9.45 10.28 -2.60
CA PRO A 312 8.89 11.14 -3.65
C PRO A 312 7.92 10.42 -4.61
N PHE A 313 8.26 9.21 -5.08
CA PHE A 313 7.39 8.48 -5.99
C PHE A 313 6.16 7.87 -5.32
N SER A 314 6.23 7.46 -4.06
CA SER A 314 5.05 7.08 -3.26
C SER A 314 4.06 8.24 -3.25
N ARG A 315 4.53 9.44 -2.89
CA ARG A 315 3.72 10.64 -2.87
C ARG A 315 3.14 10.95 -4.26
N LEU A 316 3.95 10.82 -5.31
CA LEU A 316 3.50 11.02 -6.70
C LEU A 316 2.40 10.03 -7.10
N SER A 317 2.43 8.80 -6.58
CA SER A 317 1.46 7.72 -6.82
C SER A 317 0.10 7.99 -6.16
N GLU A 318 0.10 8.64 -5.00
CA GLU A 318 -1.12 9.09 -4.32
C GLU A 318 -1.76 10.29 -5.05
N ILE A 319 -0.95 11.17 -5.63
CA ILE A 319 -1.36 12.39 -6.36
C ILE A 319 -1.82 12.13 -7.80
N HIS A 320 -1.26 11.13 -8.49
CA HIS A 320 -1.56 10.86 -9.92
C HIS A 320 -2.25 9.51 -10.17
N GLY A 321 -2.51 8.73 -9.12
CA GLY A 321 -3.06 7.38 -9.20
C GLY A 321 -1.95 6.31 -9.34
N GLY A 322 -2.00 5.30 -8.48
CA GLY A 322 -0.94 4.30 -8.37
C GLY A 322 -0.68 3.54 -9.67
N SER A 323 -1.72 3.18 -10.42
CA SER A 323 -1.61 2.44 -11.69
C SER A 323 -0.79 3.20 -12.74
N PHE A 324 -0.87 4.53 -12.78
CA PHE A 324 -0.14 5.35 -13.75
C PHE A 324 1.36 5.38 -13.43
N ILE A 325 1.73 5.61 -12.17
CA ILE A 325 3.14 5.63 -11.75
C ILE A 325 3.75 4.21 -11.79
N PHE A 326 2.98 3.18 -11.45
CA PHE A 326 3.39 1.77 -11.58
C PHE A 326 3.77 1.40 -13.03
N LEU A 327 2.89 1.68 -13.99
CA LEU A 327 3.13 1.37 -15.41
C LEU A 327 4.20 2.29 -16.01
N GLY A 328 4.22 3.58 -15.62
CA GLY A 328 5.26 4.53 -16.03
C GLY A 328 6.66 4.10 -15.59
N GLY A 329 6.81 3.60 -14.36
CA GLY A 329 8.06 3.07 -13.83
C GLY A 329 8.58 1.86 -14.64
N HIS A 330 7.68 0.96 -15.04
CA HIS A 330 8.02 -0.18 -15.90
C HIS A 330 8.44 0.27 -17.31
N ALA A 331 7.65 1.14 -17.96
CA ALA A 331 8.00 1.70 -19.27
C ALA A 331 9.38 2.38 -19.26
N TRP A 332 9.68 3.11 -18.18
CA TRP A 332 10.97 3.75 -17.98
C TRP A 332 12.12 2.76 -17.80
N LEU A 333 11.93 1.71 -16.98
CA LEU A 333 12.93 0.65 -16.79
C LEU A 333 13.23 -0.09 -18.10
N ILE A 334 12.22 -0.38 -18.93
CA ILE A 334 12.42 -1.01 -20.26
C ILE A 334 13.33 -0.13 -21.13
N VAL A 335 13.02 1.15 -21.27
CA VAL A 335 13.80 2.10 -22.10
C VAL A 335 15.25 2.16 -21.64
N TRP A 336 15.50 2.35 -20.35
CA TRP A 336 16.87 2.48 -19.84
C TRP A 336 17.64 1.16 -19.75
N SER A 337 16.95 0.02 -19.64
CA SER A 337 17.58 -1.31 -19.79
C SER A 337 18.08 -1.51 -21.23
N ILE A 338 17.27 -1.16 -22.24
CA ILE A 338 17.69 -1.23 -23.64
C ILE A 338 18.91 -0.31 -23.88
N ILE A 339 18.87 0.95 -23.41
CA ILE A 339 20.00 1.89 -23.55
C ILE A 339 21.26 1.37 -22.83
N ALA A 340 21.13 0.71 -21.68
CA ALA A 340 22.26 0.11 -20.97
C ALA A 340 22.95 -1.02 -21.77
N GLY A 341 22.18 -1.84 -22.50
CA GLY A 341 22.72 -2.86 -23.40
C GLY A 341 23.57 -2.29 -24.56
N PHE A 342 23.40 -1.01 -24.89
CA PHE A 342 24.22 -0.29 -25.87
C PHE A 342 25.34 0.57 -25.25
N SER A 343 25.57 0.47 -23.93
CA SER A 343 26.62 1.28 -23.27
C SER A 343 28.02 0.97 -23.82
N GLN A 344 28.79 2.03 -24.08
CA GLN A 344 30.14 1.93 -24.66
C GLN A 344 31.26 2.28 -23.68
N ASN A 345 30.94 3.04 -22.63
CA ASN A 345 31.90 3.59 -21.67
C ASN A 345 31.37 3.46 -20.24
N HIS A 346 32.26 3.34 -19.25
CA HIS A 346 31.90 3.20 -17.83
C HIS A 346 30.95 4.30 -17.35
N SER A 347 31.22 5.57 -17.68
CA SER A 347 30.36 6.70 -17.29
C SER A 347 28.94 6.61 -17.88
N MET A 348 28.80 6.11 -19.11
CA MET A 348 27.50 5.87 -19.73
C MET A 348 26.76 4.73 -19.02
N LEU A 349 27.47 3.65 -18.67
CA LEU A 349 26.88 2.55 -17.91
C LEU A 349 26.37 3.04 -16.55
N VAL A 350 27.18 3.78 -15.78
CA VAL A 350 26.78 4.37 -14.48
C VAL A 350 25.53 5.26 -14.63
N ALA A 351 25.50 6.16 -15.62
CA ALA A 351 24.34 7.00 -15.90
C ALA A 351 23.09 6.16 -16.23
N CYS A 352 23.22 5.13 -17.08
CA CYS A 352 22.13 4.23 -17.40
C CYS A 352 21.65 3.41 -16.18
N ARG A 353 22.52 3.07 -15.21
CA ARG A 353 22.11 2.40 -13.96
C ARG A 353 21.32 3.35 -13.07
N ALA A 354 21.80 4.57 -12.83
CA ALA A 354 21.04 5.59 -12.09
C ALA A 354 19.64 5.82 -12.70
N MET A 355 19.57 5.93 -14.03
CA MET A 355 18.30 6.15 -14.73
C MET A 355 17.37 4.92 -14.72
N GLN A 356 17.88 3.68 -14.82
CA GLN A 356 17.07 2.46 -14.63
C GLN A 356 16.35 2.46 -13.28
N CYS A 357 17.03 2.87 -12.22
CA CYS A 357 16.54 2.76 -10.85
C CYS A 357 15.38 3.71 -10.51
N LEU A 358 15.13 4.72 -11.34
CA LEU A 358 13.88 5.49 -11.33
C LEU A 358 12.63 4.59 -11.52
N GLY A 359 12.77 3.50 -12.29
CA GLY A 359 11.68 2.53 -12.52
C GLY A 359 11.23 1.83 -11.23
N PRO A 360 12.10 1.04 -10.57
CA PRO A 360 11.80 0.43 -9.27
C PRO A 360 11.39 1.44 -8.20
N SER A 361 12.04 2.60 -8.15
CA SER A 361 11.65 3.69 -7.23
C SER A 361 10.20 4.12 -7.42
N ALA A 362 9.68 4.08 -8.66
CA ALA A 362 8.31 4.39 -9.00
C ALA A 362 7.35 3.22 -8.74
N PHE A 363 7.66 2.03 -9.26
CA PHE A 363 6.69 0.93 -9.24
C PHE A 363 6.59 0.18 -7.90
N LEU A 364 7.65 0.14 -7.06
CA LEU A 364 7.60 -0.55 -5.77
C LEU A 364 6.64 0.11 -4.76
N PRO A 365 6.69 1.44 -4.48
CA PRO A 365 5.70 2.06 -3.61
C PRO A 365 4.30 2.05 -4.27
N SER A 366 4.23 2.17 -5.60
CA SER A 366 2.96 2.04 -6.32
C SER A 366 2.32 0.67 -6.14
N SER A 367 3.10 -0.42 -6.16
CA SER A 367 2.56 -1.78 -6.02
C SER A 367 2.00 -2.01 -4.63
N VAL A 368 2.70 -1.56 -3.58
CA VAL A 368 2.22 -1.60 -2.19
C VAL A 368 0.92 -0.79 -2.04
N LEU A 369 0.86 0.43 -2.61
CA LEU A 369 -0.34 1.28 -2.59
C LEU A 369 -1.54 0.64 -3.31
N ILE A 370 -1.32 -0.01 -4.46
CA ILE A 370 -2.41 -0.69 -5.20
C ILE A 370 -2.85 -1.95 -4.43
N MET A 371 -1.90 -2.74 -3.88
CA MET A 371 -2.21 -3.92 -3.06
C MET A 371 -3.04 -3.56 -1.83
N SER A 372 -2.64 -2.54 -1.07
CA SER A 372 -3.35 -2.14 0.16
C SER A 372 -4.75 -1.60 -0.10
N ARG A 373 -5.00 -1.00 -1.27
CA ARG A 373 -6.35 -0.55 -1.70
C ARG A 373 -7.23 -1.68 -2.24
N ILE A 374 -6.65 -2.76 -2.76
CA ILE A 374 -7.38 -3.91 -3.34
C ILE A 374 -7.69 -4.98 -2.29
N TYR A 375 -6.75 -5.27 -1.38
CA TYR A 375 -6.87 -6.35 -0.41
C TYR A 375 -7.11 -5.81 1.01
N ARG A 376 -8.34 -6.00 1.51
CA ARG A 376 -8.72 -5.67 2.90
C ARG A 376 -7.87 -6.45 3.92
N PRO A 377 -7.55 -5.89 5.11
CA PRO A 377 -6.83 -6.60 6.17
C PRO A 377 -7.43 -7.98 6.48
N GLY A 378 -6.59 -9.03 6.45
CA GLY A 378 -7.05 -10.41 6.65
C GLY A 378 -6.16 -11.47 5.97
N PRO A 379 -6.52 -12.76 6.04
CA PRO A 379 -5.64 -13.86 5.61
C PRO A 379 -5.23 -13.80 4.13
N ARG A 380 -6.12 -13.37 3.22
CA ARG A 380 -5.77 -13.21 1.79
C ARG A 380 -4.75 -12.10 1.57
N ASN A 381 -4.87 -10.98 2.29
CA ASN A 381 -3.93 -9.87 2.23
C ASN A 381 -2.54 -10.30 2.72
N THR A 382 -2.49 -10.93 3.90
CA THR A 382 -1.27 -11.52 4.46
C THR A 382 -0.60 -12.52 3.50
N LEU A 383 -1.37 -13.40 2.86
CA LEU A 383 -0.87 -14.34 1.88
C LEU A 383 -0.23 -13.64 0.67
N ILE A 384 -0.85 -12.59 0.13
CA ILE A 384 -0.37 -11.93 -1.08
C ILE A 384 0.86 -11.07 -0.79
N PHE A 385 0.93 -10.39 0.36
CA PHE A 385 2.18 -9.75 0.82
C PHE A 385 3.28 -10.78 1.15
N SER A 386 2.95 -11.99 1.61
CA SER A 386 3.92 -13.09 1.78
C SER A 386 4.48 -13.55 0.43
N ILE A 387 3.63 -13.72 -0.59
CA ILE A 387 4.06 -14.09 -1.94
C ILE A 387 4.94 -12.98 -2.54
N PHE A 388 4.54 -11.71 -2.38
CA PHE A 388 5.34 -10.55 -2.81
C PHE A 388 6.74 -10.55 -2.18
N SER A 389 6.85 -10.80 -0.87
CA SER A 389 8.15 -10.94 -0.20
C SER A 389 9.02 -12.02 -0.85
N ALA A 390 8.49 -13.23 -1.03
CA ALA A 390 9.31 -14.35 -1.48
C ALA A 390 9.76 -14.23 -2.95
N PHE A 391 9.02 -13.51 -3.78
CA PHE A 391 9.47 -13.17 -5.12
C PHE A 391 10.69 -12.21 -5.13
N SER A 392 10.96 -11.49 -4.04
CA SER A 392 12.25 -10.81 -3.80
C SER A 392 13.42 -11.80 -3.86
N CYS A 393 13.33 -12.92 -3.12
CA CYS A 393 14.34 -13.98 -3.10
C CYS A 393 14.50 -14.69 -4.47
N ILE A 394 13.39 -14.90 -5.19
CA ILE A 394 13.40 -15.45 -6.56
C ILE A 394 14.10 -14.47 -7.52
N GLY A 395 13.75 -13.18 -7.44
CA GLY A 395 14.39 -12.09 -8.18
C GLY A 395 15.89 -12.06 -7.96
N PHE A 396 16.32 -12.03 -6.70
CA PHE A 396 17.72 -12.00 -6.29
C PHE A 396 18.53 -13.18 -6.85
N TYR A 397 17.98 -14.39 -6.82
CA TYR A 397 18.65 -15.54 -7.45
C TYR A 397 18.62 -15.49 -8.97
N SER A 398 17.50 -15.08 -9.58
CA SER A 398 17.40 -14.97 -11.04
C SER A 398 18.39 -13.95 -11.60
N GLY A 399 18.63 -12.85 -10.88
CA GLY A 399 19.68 -11.89 -11.16
C GLY A 399 21.06 -12.54 -11.14
N ILE A 400 21.40 -13.24 -10.05
CA ILE A 400 22.66 -13.99 -9.95
C ILE A 400 22.83 -15.01 -11.08
N PHE A 401 21.80 -15.80 -11.38
CA PHE A 401 21.85 -16.85 -12.41
C PHE A 401 22.02 -16.28 -13.82
N ILE A 402 21.20 -15.30 -14.22
CA ILE A 402 21.30 -14.68 -15.54
C ILE A 402 22.55 -13.79 -15.64
N GLY A 403 22.98 -13.18 -14.53
CA GLY A 403 24.25 -12.46 -14.42
C GLY A 403 25.44 -13.38 -14.72
N SER A 404 25.56 -14.50 -14.00
CA SER A 404 26.58 -15.53 -14.24
C SER A 404 26.54 -16.12 -15.65
N LEU A 405 25.34 -16.39 -16.19
CA LEU A 405 25.18 -16.91 -17.56
C LEU A 405 25.57 -15.87 -18.62
N SER A 406 25.29 -14.59 -18.37
CA SER A 406 25.68 -13.47 -19.24
C SER A 406 27.18 -13.19 -19.17
N ALA A 407 27.79 -13.31 -17.99
CA ALA A 407 29.22 -13.18 -17.79
C ALA A 407 30.02 -14.29 -18.50
N GLN A 408 29.54 -15.53 -18.49
CA GLN A 408 30.28 -16.67 -19.05
C GLN A 408 29.97 -17.04 -20.51
N VAL A 409 28.71 -16.90 -20.96
CA VAL A 409 28.26 -17.54 -22.22
C VAL A 409 27.61 -16.56 -23.19
N LEU A 410 26.65 -15.76 -22.73
CA LEU A 410 25.85 -14.92 -23.64
C LEU A 410 26.54 -13.58 -23.96
N GLY A 411 27.37 -13.07 -23.05
CA GLY A 411 27.92 -11.71 -23.08
C GLY A 411 27.06 -10.73 -22.29
N TRP A 412 27.72 -9.82 -21.57
CA TRP A 412 27.12 -8.89 -20.59
C TRP A 412 25.87 -8.12 -21.06
N LYS A 413 25.75 -7.83 -22.37
CA LYS A 413 24.61 -7.10 -22.94
C LYS A 413 23.29 -7.84 -22.77
N TRP A 414 23.32 -9.18 -22.80
CA TRP A 414 22.10 -9.99 -22.71
C TRP A 414 21.43 -9.93 -21.35
N TYR A 415 22.16 -9.64 -20.28
CA TYR A 415 21.59 -9.35 -18.97
C TYR A 415 20.56 -8.21 -19.04
N PHE A 416 20.93 -7.08 -19.67
CA PHE A 416 20.02 -5.96 -19.86
C PHE A 416 18.86 -6.28 -20.83
N CYS A 417 19.11 -7.06 -21.88
CA CYS A 417 18.07 -7.48 -22.82
C CYS A 417 17.03 -8.43 -22.16
N ILE A 418 17.47 -9.37 -21.33
CA ILE A 418 16.60 -10.30 -20.61
C ILE A 418 15.78 -9.54 -19.57
N GLY A 419 16.41 -8.66 -18.79
CA GLY A 419 15.70 -7.80 -17.84
C GLY A 419 14.66 -6.89 -18.52
N ALA A 420 14.99 -6.32 -19.69
CA ALA A 420 14.04 -5.54 -20.50
C ALA A 420 12.86 -6.39 -21.02
N PHE A 421 13.11 -7.64 -21.44
CA PHE A 421 12.07 -8.55 -21.91
C PHE A 421 11.10 -8.94 -20.79
N SER A 422 11.61 -9.32 -19.61
CA SER A 422 10.78 -9.57 -18.42
C SER A 422 10.00 -8.31 -18.03
N CYS A 423 10.63 -7.15 -17.95
CA CYS A 423 9.94 -5.90 -17.63
C CYS A 423 8.83 -5.55 -18.66
N THR A 424 9.03 -5.90 -19.94
CA THR A 424 8.02 -5.75 -21.00
C THR A 424 6.82 -6.70 -20.80
N SER A 425 7.03 -7.94 -20.36
CA SER A 425 5.92 -8.86 -20.08
C SER A 425 5.09 -8.39 -18.88
N ILE A 426 5.72 -7.83 -17.85
CA ILE A 426 5.05 -7.18 -16.71
C ILE A 426 4.21 -5.99 -17.20
N PHE A 427 4.79 -5.09 -18.00
CA PHE A 427 4.10 -3.91 -18.52
C PHE A 427 2.87 -4.27 -19.36
N ILE A 428 3.00 -5.22 -20.29
CA ILE A 428 1.88 -5.69 -21.13
C ILE A 428 0.80 -6.36 -20.27
N THR A 429 1.18 -7.21 -19.31
CA THR A 429 0.21 -7.88 -18.44
C THR A 429 -0.50 -6.87 -17.53
N GLY A 430 0.22 -5.90 -16.98
CA GLY A 430 -0.33 -4.86 -16.11
C GLY A 430 -1.36 -3.97 -16.81
N LEU A 431 -1.14 -3.64 -18.08
CA LEU A 431 -2.12 -2.93 -18.92
C LEU A 431 -3.45 -3.69 -19.10
N LEU A 432 -3.45 -5.02 -18.92
CA LEU A 432 -4.61 -5.88 -19.08
C LEU A 432 -5.27 -6.27 -17.74
N THR A 433 -4.51 -6.30 -16.64
CA THR A 433 -4.96 -6.88 -15.36
C THR A 433 -5.16 -5.87 -14.24
N ILE A 434 -4.51 -4.70 -14.27
CA ILE A 434 -4.67 -3.67 -13.24
C ILE A 434 -6.05 -3.01 -13.40
N PRO A 435 -6.94 -3.03 -12.38
CA PRO A 435 -8.25 -2.41 -12.50
C PRO A 435 -8.15 -0.88 -12.53
N ARG A 436 -8.69 -0.25 -13.58
CA ARG A 436 -8.80 1.22 -13.68
C ARG A 436 -9.64 1.86 -12.56
N SER A 437 -10.40 1.04 -11.82
CA SER A 437 -11.18 1.44 -10.66
C SER A 437 -10.38 2.01 -9.49
N TYR A 438 -9.05 1.87 -9.49
CA TYR A 438 -8.16 2.42 -8.45
C TYR A 438 -7.26 3.57 -8.93
N GLU A 439 -7.52 4.13 -10.12
CA GLU A 439 -6.80 5.27 -10.69
C GLU A 439 -7.07 6.61 -9.99
N TYR A 440 -8.03 6.68 -9.06
CA TYR A 440 -8.42 7.97 -8.47
C TYR A 440 -7.33 8.55 -7.56
N PRO A 441 -6.83 9.76 -7.86
CA PRO A 441 -5.89 10.47 -7.01
C PRO A 441 -6.60 11.07 -5.80
N GLN A 442 -5.84 11.33 -4.73
CA GLN A 442 -6.27 12.26 -3.68
C GLN A 442 -6.11 13.69 -4.22
N LEU A 443 -7.19 14.32 -4.69
CA LEU A 443 -7.13 15.66 -5.33
C LEU A 443 -6.67 16.76 -4.38
N ASP A 444 -6.78 16.56 -3.06
CA ASP A 444 -6.28 17.48 -2.03
C ASP A 444 -4.82 17.20 -1.62
N LEU A 445 -4.15 16.19 -2.19
CA LEU A 445 -2.76 15.88 -1.87
C LEU A 445 -1.80 16.63 -2.81
N GLU A 446 -0.82 17.31 -2.23
CA GLU A 446 0.21 18.05 -2.97
C GLU A 446 1.60 17.48 -2.68
N MET A 447 2.52 17.71 -3.62
CA MET A 447 3.91 17.28 -3.52
C MET A 447 4.71 18.27 -2.68
N ASP A 448 5.39 17.81 -1.63
CA ASP A 448 6.35 18.65 -0.92
C ASP A 448 7.65 18.76 -1.72
N TRP A 449 7.70 19.75 -2.60
CA TRP A 449 8.88 20.06 -3.41
C TRP A 449 10.07 20.53 -2.57
N LEU A 450 9.85 21.18 -1.41
CA LEU A 450 10.94 21.68 -0.56
C LEU A 450 11.56 20.54 0.26
N GLY A 451 10.73 19.66 0.82
CA GLY A 451 11.16 18.41 1.44
C GLY A 451 11.89 17.52 0.44
N THR A 452 11.32 17.32 -0.76
CA THR A 452 11.95 16.54 -1.85
C THR A 452 13.30 17.12 -2.26
N ALA A 453 13.39 18.43 -2.48
CA ALA A 453 14.61 19.11 -2.89
C ALA A 453 15.72 19.14 -1.82
N THR A 454 15.44 18.70 -0.59
CA THR A 454 16.43 18.62 0.50
C THR A 454 16.74 17.17 0.88
N VAL A 455 15.75 16.27 0.97
CA VAL A 455 15.99 14.86 1.31
C VAL A 455 16.74 14.10 0.22
N VAL A 456 16.38 14.31 -1.05
CA VAL A 456 16.98 13.60 -2.19
C VAL A 456 18.49 13.89 -2.31
N PRO A 457 18.95 15.14 -2.43
CA PRO A 457 20.38 15.43 -2.45
C PRO A 457 21.04 15.15 -1.10
N GLY A 458 20.33 15.31 0.03
CA GLY A 458 20.86 15.02 1.36
C GLY A 458 21.31 13.57 1.52
N LEU A 459 20.40 12.62 1.27
CA LEU A 459 20.71 11.20 1.31
C LEU A 459 21.70 10.79 0.20
N ALA A 460 21.55 11.33 -1.01
CA ALA A 460 22.45 11.04 -2.14
C ALA A 460 23.90 11.42 -1.83
N LEU A 461 24.14 12.61 -1.28
CA LEU A 461 25.48 13.09 -0.94
C LEU A 461 26.09 12.35 0.25
N VAL A 462 25.29 11.99 1.27
CA VAL A 462 25.77 11.18 2.40
C VAL A 462 26.25 9.82 1.91
N VAL A 463 25.43 9.07 1.17
CA VAL A 463 25.85 7.73 0.70
C VAL A 463 26.96 7.82 -0.34
N TYR A 464 26.96 8.82 -1.23
CA TYR A 464 28.09 9.04 -2.15
C TYR A 464 29.42 9.22 -1.40
N ALA A 465 29.43 10.07 -0.36
CA ALA A 465 30.60 10.27 0.48
C ALA A 465 31.04 8.98 1.20
N LEU A 466 30.09 8.12 1.57
CA LEU A 466 30.39 6.83 2.20
C LEU A 466 30.94 5.80 1.20
N THR A 467 30.45 5.73 -0.04
CA THR A 467 30.81 4.66 -0.98
C THR A 467 31.99 4.98 -1.90
N ASP A 468 32.08 6.17 -2.48
CA ASP A 468 33.14 6.57 -3.45
C ASP A 468 33.99 7.76 -2.95
N GLY A 469 33.66 8.29 -1.77
CA GLY A 469 34.39 9.39 -1.15
C GLY A 469 35.76 9.01 -0.55
N GLY A 470 35.80 7.92 0.22
CA GLY A 470 37.00 7.53 0.98
C GLY A 470 37.54 8.66 1.85
N ASN A 471 38.87 8.86 1.84
CA ASN A 471 39.54 9.94 2.58
C ASN A 471 39.75 11.24 1.76
N ALA A 472 39.10 11.37 0.59
CA ALA A 472 39.34 12.51 -0.29
C ALA A 472 38.64 13.79 0.20
N PRO A 473 39.20 15.00 -0.05
CA PRO A 473 38.58 16.26 0.38
C PRO A 473 37.13 16.45 -0.09
N TYR A 474 36.79 15.97 -1.29
CA TYR A 474 35.43 16.05 -1.83
C TYR A 474 34.42 15.21 -1.04
N ALA A 475 34.87 14.13 -0.38
CA ALA A 475 34.03 13.27 0.45
C ALA A 475 33.52 14.01 1.69
N TYR A 476 34.41 14.71 2.39
CA TYR A 476 34.03 15.51 3.55
C TYR A 476 33.09 16.66 3.16
N VAL A 477 33.33 17.31 2.01
CA VAL A 477 32.42 18.34 1.48
C VAL A 477 31.04 17.75 1.15
N ALA A 478 30.98 16.63 0.45
CA ALA A 478 29.73 15.93 0.15
C ALA A 478 29.00 15.50 1.44
N LEU A 479 29.70 14.95 2.43
CA LEU A 479 29.12 14.54 3.71
C LEU A 479 28.56 15.73 4.49
N ILE A 480 29.30 16.85 4.58
CA ILE A 480 28.84 18.07 5.27
C ILE A 480 27.62 18.68 4.55
N LEU A 481 27.64 18.78 3.23
CA LEU A 481 26.50 19.26 2.43
C LEU A 481 25.29 18.33 2.57
N GLY A 482 25.50 17.02 2.56
CA GLY A 482 24.47 16.00 2.73
C GLY A 482 23.79 16.10 4.09
N ILE A 483 24.57 16.11 5.18
CA ILE A 483 24.07 16.31 6.54
C ILE A 483 23.33 17.66 6.68
N THR A 484 23.84 18.72 6.06
CA THR A 484 23.18 20.04 6.05
C THR A 484 21.83 19.98 5.35
N CYS A 485 21.74 19.33 4.19
CA CYS A 485 20.48 19.13 3.48
C CYS A 485 19.50 18.26 4.27
N LEU A 486 19.95 17.23 4.99
CA LEU A 486 19.09 16.42 5.87
C LEU A 486 18.60 17.21 7.10
N ALA A 487 19.43 18.07 7.69
CA ALA A 487 19.00 18.97 8.76
C ALA A 487 17.97 20.00 8.26
N LEU A 488 18.15 20.52 7.03
CA LEU A 488 17.18 21.37 6.33
C LEU A 488 15.86 20.62 6.05
N PHE A 489 15.91 19.37 5.61
CA PHE A 489 14.73 18.52 5.40
C PHE A 489 13.92 18.37 6.69
N VAL A 490 14.57 17.97 7.80
CA VAL A 490 13.93 17.86 9.12
C VAL A 490 13.33 19.20 9.56
N TYR A 491 13.99 20.32 9.24
CA TYR A 491 13.46 21.66 9.53
C TYR A 491 12.23 22.01 8.67
N ILE A 492 12.25 21.69 7.38
CA ILE A 492 11.15 21.95 6.45
C ILE A 492 9.92 21.11 6.80
N GLU A 493 10.06 19.80 6.89
CA GLU A 493 8.98 18.85 7.22
C GLU A 493 8.29 19.19 8.54
N ARG A 494 9.05 19.62 9.56
CA ARG A 494 8.52 19.85 10.91
C ARG A 494 7.89 21.23 11.11
N TRP A 495 8.36 22.27 10.42
CA TRP A 495 7.97 23.66 10.71
C TRP A 495 7.53 24.49 9.50
N ARG A 496 7.65 23.98 8.27
CA ARG A 496 7.31 24.73 7.04
C ARG A 496 6.34 23.99 6.11
N ALA A 497 6.41 22.67 6.04
CA ALA A 497 5.58 21.86 5.17
C ALA A 497 4.11 21.87 5.66
N SER A 498 3.19 22.34 4.82
CA SER A 498 1.75 22.22 5.10
C SER A 498 1.24 20.78 4.91
N LYS A 499 1.88 20.02 4.02
CA LYS A 499 1.57 18.63 3.70
C LYS A 499 2.88 17.82 3.57
N PRO A 500 3.60 17.54 4.67
CA PRO A 500 4.92 16.89 4.67
C PRO A 500 4.96 15.55 3.89
N LEU A 501 6.14 15.16 3.41
CA LEU A 501 6.39 13.82 2.88
C LEU A 501 6.25 12.76 3.97
N ILE A 502 6.71 13.04 5.20
CA ILE A 502 6.58 12.13 6.35
C ILE A 502 5.96 12.88 7.54
N PRO A 503 4.61 12.85 7.67
CA PRO A 503 3.90 13.42 8.81
C PRO A 503 4.45 12.93 10.14
N ALA A 504 4.73 13.87 11.04
CA ALA A 504 5.28 13.59 12.38
C ALA A 504 4.40 12.61 13.21
N VAL A 505 3.11 12.50 12.89
CA VAL A 505 2.17 11.53 13.47
C VAL A 505 2.69 10.09 13.34
N VAL A 506 3.31 9.73 12.21
CA VAL A 506 3.87 8.39 11.96
C VAL A 506 4.95 8.03 13.00
N PHE A 507 5.77 9.00 13.43
CA PHE A 507 6.81 8.76 14.44
C PHE A 507 6.26 8.72 15.88
N ASN A 508 5.14 9.38 16.13
CA ASN A 508 4.41 9.33 17.41
C ASN A 508 3.68 8.00 17.62
N THR A 509 3.35 7.29 16.53
CA THR A 509 2.75 5.95 16.59
C THR A 509 3.62 4.98 17.40
N LYS A 510 2.98 4.27 18.33
CA LYS A 510 3.63 3.30 19.23
C LYS A 510 4.43 2.27 18.40
N TYR A 511 5.68 2.06 18.79
CA TYR A 511 6.65 1.17 18.13
C TYR A 511 7.22 1.62 16.78
N MET A 512 6.61 2.55 16.03
CA MET A 512 7.05 2.88 14.67
C MET A 512 8.52 3.34 14.59
N SER A 513 8.92 4.27 15.44
CA SER A 513 10.32 4.74 15.52
C SER A 513 11.33 3.63 15.88
N ARG A 514 10.90 2.58 16.61
CA ARG A 514 11.74 1.40 16.88
C ARG A 514 11.82 0.47 15.68
N LEU A 515 10.69 0.24 14.99
CA LEU A 515 10.63 -0.54 13.77
C LEU A 515 11.54 0.05 12.68
N ILE A 516 11.51 1.36 12.50
CA ILE A 516 12.37 2.10 11.55
C ILE A 516 13.86 1.82 11.79
N VAL A 517 14.34 1.96 13.04
CA VAL A 517 15.74 1.69 13.40
C VAL A 517 16.09 0.21 13.21
N ALA A 518 15.20 -0.69 13.63
CA ALA A 518 15.33 -2.12 13.44
C ALA A 518 15.53 -2.48 11.96
N LEU A 519 14.62 -2.06 11.08
CA LEU A 519 14.68 -2.37 9.65
C LEU A 519 15.93 -1.81 8.96
N PHE A 520 16.30 -0.56 9.27
CA PHE A 520 17.50 0.08 8.73
C PHE A 520 18.79 -0.70 9.08
N VAL A 521 18.89 -1.19 10.31
CA VAL A 521 20.03 -2.00 10.78
C VAL A 521 20.00 -3.42 10.18
N SER A 522 18.82 -4.04 10.10
CA SER A 522 18.72 -5.44 9.66
C SER A 522 18.88 -5.63 8.16
N TYR A 523 18.33 -4.75 7.33
CA TYR A 523 18.57 -4.77 5.88
C TYR A 523 20.01 -4.36 5.53
N GLY A 524 20.64 -3.53 6.37
CA GLY A 524 22.09 -3.31 6.30
C GLY A 524 22.89 -4.60 6.50
N SER A 525 22.62 -5.31 7.60
CA SER A 525 23.25 -6.62 7.90
C SER A 525 23.03 -7.64 6.77
N LEU A 526 21.79 -7.78 6.30
CA LEU A 526 21.43 -8.68 5.19
C LEU A 526 22.19 -8.34 3.91
N SER A 527 22.22 -7.06 3.52
CA SER A 527 22.93 -6.61 2.31
C SER A 527 24.42 -6.86 2.39
N LEU A 528 25.03 -6.64 3.56
CA LEU A 528 26.44 -6.94 3.78
C LEU A 528 26.72 -8.44 3.64
N VAL A 529 25.91 -9.29 4.27
CA VAL A 529 26.06 -10.75 4.16
C VAL A 529 25.94 -11.20 2.71
N LEU A 530 24.86 -10.83 2.00
CA LEU A 530 24.65 -11.30 0.63
C LEU A 530 25.70 -10.75 -0.35
N CYS A 531 26.03 -9.45 -0.28
CA CYS A 531 27.01 -8.83 -1.18
C CYS A 531 28.42 -9.39 -0.98
N TYR A 532 28.89 -9.47 0.27
CA TYR A 532 30.22 -10.02 0.55
C TYR A 532 30.27 -11.55 0.41
N ALA A 533 29.14 -12.28 0.55
CA ALA A 533 29.08 -13.70 0.23
C ALA A 533 29.24 -13.94 -1.28
N SER A 534 28.55 -13.18 -2.14
CA SER A 534 28.74 -13.25 -3.59
C SER A 534 30.21 -13.03 -3.96
N PHE A 535 30.80 -11.93 -3.48
CA PHE A 535 32.20 -11.61 -3.74
C PHE A 535 33.16 -12.68 -3.18
N HIS A 536 32.94 -13.19 -1.97
CA HIS A 536 33.80 -14.20 -1.36
C HIS A 536 33.77 -15.53 -2.14
N ILE A 537 32.60 -15.97 -2.57
CA ILE A 537 32.44 -17.25 -3.28
C ILE A 537 33.04 -17.18 -4.69
N GLU A 538 32.88 -16.06 -5.38
CA GLU A 538 33.47 -15.83 -6.71
C GLU A 538 35.00 -15.65 -6.63
N SER A 539 35.48 -14.69 -5.81
CA SER A 539 36.89 -14.29 -5.80
C SER A 539 37.82 -15.16 -4.93
N ASN A 540 37.37 -15.63 -3.77
CA ASN A 540 38.26 -16.28 -2.79
C ASN A 540 38.23 -17.81 -2.86
N LEU A 541 37.07 -18.40 -3.19
CA LEU A 541 36.96 -19.84 -3.45
C LEU A 541 37.34 -20.20 -4.89
N TYR A 542 37.67 -19.20 -5.72
CA TYR A 542 37.98 -19.32 -7.16
C TYR A 542 36.93 -20.15 -7.91
N THR A 543 35.66 -20.04 -7.52
CA THR A 543 34.56 -20.73 -8.19
C THR A 543 34.02 -19.85 -9.31
N GLY A 544 33.97 -20.39 -10.53
CA GLY A 544 33.43 -19.64 -11.66
C GLY A 544 31.96 -19.23 -11.42
N PRO A 545 31.50 -18.08 -11.93
CA PRO A 545 30.18 -17.51 -11.63
C PRO A 545 28.97 -18.48 -11.59
N LEU A 546 28.86 -19.46 -12.50
CA LEU A 546 27.78 -20.46 -12.48
C LEU A 546 27.80 -21.39 -11.24
N LEU A 547 28.99 -21.68 -10.70
CA LEU A 547 29.13 -22.44 -9.45
C LEU A 547 28.81 -21.55 -8.25
N THR A 548 29.16 -20.26 -8.28
CA THR A 548 28.68 -19.27 -7.30
C THR A 548 27.15 -19.27 -7.23
N THR A 549 26.45 -19.22 -8.36
CA THR A 549 24.99 -19.31 -8.41
C THR A 549 24.44 -20.56 -7.73
N SER A 550 25.08 -21.72 -7.94
CA SER A 550 24.66 -22.99 -7.34
C SER A 550 24.64 -22.93 -5.80
N TRP A 551 25.55 -22.16 -5.19
CA TRP A 551 25.60 -21.94 -3.74
C TRP A 551 24.51 -20.99 -3.21
N PHE A 552 23.84 -20.23 -4.08
CA PHE A 552 22.68 -19.38 -3.72
C PHE A 552 21.33 -20.11 -3.87
N ILE A 553 21.27 -21.33 -4.44
CA ILE A 553 20.03 -22.12 -4.53
C ILE A 553 19.30 -22.29 -3.18
N PRO A 554 19.98 -22.53 -2.04
CA PRO A 554 19.31 -22.68 -0.74
C PRO A 554 18.59 -21.40 -0.29
N LEU A 555 18.99 -20.22 -0.79
CA LEU A 555 18.30 -18.96 -0.55
C LEU A 555 16.86 -19.04 -1.10
N VAL A 556 16.72 -19.46 -2.36
CA VAL A 556 15.42 -19.59 -3.05
C VAL A 556 14.60 -20.74 -2.48
N ALA A 557 15.22 -21.88 -2.20
CA ALA A 557 14.55 -23.02 -1.61
C ALA A 557 13.97 -22.68 -0.22
N GLY A 558 14.70 -21.89 0.58
CA GLY A 558 14.21 -21.31 1.82
C GLY A 558 12.98 -20.42 1.60
N GLY A 559 13.00 -19.55 0.58
CA GLY A 559 11.89 -18.64 0.28
C GLY A 559 10.61 -19.38 -0.10
N PHE A 560 10.69 -20.36 -1.01
CA PHE A 560 9.54 -21.21 -1.34
C PHE A 560 9.01 -21.98 -0.13
N PHE A 561 9.89 -22.49 0.73
CA PHE A 561 9.48 -23.17 1.97
C PHE A 561 8.77 -22.20 2.94
N LEU A 562 9.25 -20.96 3.05
CA LEU A 562 8.64 -19.93 3.87
C LEU A 562 7.31 -19.39 3.31
N VAL A 563 7.08 -19.38 1.99
CA VAL A 563 5.73 -19.14 1.43
C VAL A 563 4.79 -20.29 1.81
N ALA A 564 5.22 -21.53 1.57
CA ALA A 564 4.40 -22.72 1.82
C ALA A 564 4.02 -22.86 3.31
N THR A 565 4.86 -22.39 4.22
CA THR A 565 4.64 -22.46 5.68
C THR A 565 4.16 -21.15 6.31
N GLY A 566 4.41 -19.99 5.69
CA GLY A 566 4.15 -18.66 6.25
C GLY A 566 2.67 -18.35 6.46
N GLY A 567 1.81 -18.81 5.55
CA GLY A 567 0.35 -18.74 5.71
C GLY A 567 -0.18 -19.51 6.93
N PHE A 568 0.55 -20.52 7.42
CA PHE A 568 0.24 -21.21 8.68
C PHE A 568 0.97 -20.58 9.88
N GLY A 569 2.23 -20.18 9.72
CA GLY A 569 3.08 -19.70 10.81
C GLY A 569 2.58 -18.42 11.50
N LEU A 570 2.01 -17.48 10.73
CA LEU A 570 1.55 -16.19 11.25
C LEU A 570 0.32 -16.30 12.18
N HIS A 571 -0.50 -17.33 12.02
CA HIS A 571 -1.63 -17.62 12.93
C HIS A 571 -1.23 -18.41 14.18
N ILE A 572 -0.02 -19.01 14.22
CA ILE A 572 0.43 -19.92 15.28
C ILE A 572 1.46 -19.26 16.22
N LEU A 573 2.20 -18.25 15.74
CA LEU A 573 3.30 -17.63 16.47
C LEU A 573 3.06 -16.13 16.69
N ASN A 574 3.01 -15.69 17.96
CA ASN A 574 3.00 -14.26 18.29
C ASN A 574 4.17 -13.53 17.58
N GLY A 575 3.92 -12.35 17.02
CA GLY A 575 4.89 -11.61 16.20
C GLY A 575 6.27 -11.41 16.86
N ARG A 576 6.34 -11.28 18.19
CA ARG A 576 7.60 -11.26 18.95
C ARG A 576 8.46 -12.52 18.77
N ARG A 577 7.87 -13.72 18.67
CA ARG A 577 8.60 -14.98 18.48
C ARG A 577 9.17 -15.07 17.07
N LEU A 578 8.38 -14.70 16.07
CA LEU A 578 8.83 -14.56 14.68
C LEU A 578 10.00 -13.57 14.58
N LEU A 579 9.92 -12.40 15.24
CA LEU A 579 11.00 -11.42 15.25
C LEU A 579 12.30 -11.96 15.88
N ILE A 580 12.21 -12.79 16.93
CA ILE A 580 13.40 -13.42 17.55
C ILE A 580 13.99 -14.50 16.63
N ILE A 581 13.15 -15.32 15.97
CA ILE A 581 13.60 -16.31 14.97
C ILE A 581 14.32 -15.61 13.83
N PHE A 582 13.77 -14.48 13.36
CA PHE A 582 14.38 -13.59 12.39
C PHE A 582 15.79 -13.15 12.83
N CYS A 583 15.93 -12.58 14.04
CA CYS A 583 17.23 -12.13 14.57
C CYS A 583 18.28 -13.24 14.53
N LEU A 584 17.89 -14.44 14.99
CA LEU A 584 18.79 -15.58 15.14
C LEU A 584 19.17 -16.18 13.78
N GLY A 585 18.29 -16.12 12.78
CA GLY A 585 18.61 -16.43 11.39
C GLY A 585 19.67 -15.49 10.82
N LEU A 586 19.40 -14.18 10.85
CA LEU A 586 20.31 -13.18 10.30
C LEU A 586 21.68 -13.17 11.02
N LEU A 587 21.68 -13.28 12.35
CA LEU A 587 22.90 -13.40 13.16
C LEU A 587 23.65 -14.69 12.85
N GLY A 588 22.95 -15.83 12.79
CA GLY A 588 23.53 -17.14 12.51
C GLY A 588 24.19 -17.19 11.13
N SER A 589 23.53 -16.62 10.11
CA SER A 589 24.09 -16.46 8.76
C SER A 589 25.36 -15.60 8.76
N SER A 590 25.30 -14.43 9.40
CA SER A 590 26.45 -13.50 9.50
C SER A 590 27.65 -14.15 10.19
N ILE A 591 27.42 -14.90 11.27
CA ILE A 591 28.47 -15.64 11.99
C ILE A 591 29.07 -16.75 11.12
N LEU A 592 28.25 -17.55 10.44
CA LEU A 592 28.73 -18.66 9.62
C LEU A 592 29.64 -18.22 8.47
N PHE A 593 29.34 -17.07 7.85
CA PHE A 593 30.24 -16.44 6.87
C PHE A 593 31.47 -15.80 7.53
N SER A 594 31.33 -15.21 8.73
CA SER A 594 32.46 -14.61 9.47
C SER A 594 33.52 -15.63 9.92
N ILE A 595 33.12 -16.87 10.22
CA ILE A 595 34.01 -17.96 10.65
C ILE A 595 34.44 -18.90 9.52
N LEU A 596 34.07 -18.60 8.27
CA LEU A 596 34.34 -19.48 7.13
C LEU A 596 35.86 -19.60 6.91
N PRO A 597 36.45 -20.80 7.02
CA PRO A 597 37.91 -20.96 7.02
C PRO A 597 38.51 -20.90 5.61
N ASP A 598 39.74 -20.36 5.51
CA ASP A 598 40.44 -20.19 4.24
C ASP A 598 40.70 -21.52 3.49
N SER A 599 40.87 -21.37 2.17
CA SER A 599 40.78 -22.34 1.06
C SER A 599 41.62 -23.64 1.09
N ARG A 600 42.16 -24.06 2.24
CA ARG A 600 42.88 -25.33 2.41
C ARG A 600 41.95 -26.55 2.60
N ILE A 601 40.64 -26.33 2.63
CA ILE A 601 39.60 -27.36 2.82
C ILE A 601 38.79 -27.49 1.53
N SER A 602 38.32 -28.70 1.22
CA SER A 602 37.51 -28.96 0.02
C SER A 602 36.30 -28.03 -0.10
N ASN A 603 36.13 -27.39 -1.26
CA ASN A 603 34.99 -26.51 -1.58
C ASN A 603 33.63 -27.16 -1.30
N SER A 604 33.50 -28.48 -1.49
CA SER A 604 32.28 -29.21 -1.17
C SER A 604 31.96 -29.21 0.33
N PHE A 605 32.97 -29.33 1.20
CA PHE A 605 32.78 -29.28 2.65
C PHE A 605 32.43 -27.85 3.10
N LEU A 606 33.17 -26.85 2.62
CA LEU A 606 32.89 -25.43 2.91
C LEU A 606 31.44 -25.06 2.53
N GLY A 607 31.02 -25.49 1.34
CA GLY A 607 29.68 -25.24 0.83
C GLY A 607 28.57 -25.92 1.62
N TRP A 608 28.67 -27.22 1.92
CA TRP A 608 27.63 -27.94 2.69
C TRP A 608 27.60 -27.58 4.17
N THR A 609 28.75 -27.30 4.80
CA THR A 609 28.84 -27.05 6.25
C THR A 609 28.62 -25.58 6.63
N PHE A 610 29.00 -24.62 5.79
CA PHE A 610 28.88 -23.20 6.08
C PHE A 610 27.90 -22.48 5.14
N ILE A 611 28.13 -22.53 3.83
CA ILE A 611 27.37 -21.68 2.89
C ILE A 611 25.89 -22.08 2.83
N PHE A 612 25.59 -23.38 2.68
CA PHE A 612 24.24 -23.93 2.62
C PHE A 612 23.37 -23.53 3.84
N PRO A 613 23.78 -23.82 5.10
CA PRO A 613 23.02 -23.37 6.26
C PRO A 613 22.98 -21.84 6.40
N ALA A 614 24.04 -21.11 6.04
CA ALA A 614 24.04 -19.65 6.10
C ALA A 614 23.00 -19.02 5.17
N MET A 615 22.83 -19.55 3.95
CA MET A 615 21.82 -19.07 3.00
C MET A 615 20.39 -19.35 3.48
N ILE A 616 20.12 -20.52 4.07
CA ILE A 616 18.80 -20.83 4.65
C ILE A 616 18.47 -19.87 5.81
N LEU A 617 19.46 -19.62 6.68
CA LEU A 617 19.31 -18.69 7.80
C LEU A 617 19.15 -17.23 7.32
N ALA A 618 19.78 -16.84 6.21
CA ALA A 618 19.57 -15.54 5.57
C ALA A 618 18.14 -15.39 5.02
N THR A 619 17.56 -16.42 4.39
CA THR A 619 16.18 -16.34 3.87
C THR A 619 15.14 -16.26 4.97
N ALA A 620 15.29 -17.04 6.05
CA ALA A 620 14.49 -16.87 7.26
C ALA A 620 14.58 -15.44 7.82
N GLY A 621 15.70 -14.76 7.54
CA GLY A 621 15.86 -13.32 7.65
C GLY A 621 14.81 -12.52 6.83
N VAL A 622 14.94 -12.59 5.51
CA VAL A 622 14.20 -11.70 4.58
C VAL A 622 12.68 -11.80 4.77
N ASP A 623 12.12 -13.00 4.63
CA ASP A 623 10.67 -13.17 4.49
C ASP A 623 9.88 -12.95 5.78
N ILE A 624 10.49 -13.26 6.93
CA ILE A 624 9.85 -13.00 8.23
C ILE A 624 9.77 -11.49 8.49
N THR A 625 10.79 -10.73 8.08
CA THR A 625 10.83 -9.26 8.29
C THR A 625 9.73 -8.54 7.53
N PHE A 626 9.53 -8.92 6.26
CA PHE A 626 8.55 -8.26 5.40
C PHE A 626 7.12 -8.46 5.93
N ASN A 627 6.81 -9.68 6.38
CA ASN A 627 5.53 -9.98 7.02
C ASN A 627 5.32 -9.21 8.33
N ILE A 628 6.34 -9.11 9.20
CA ILE A 628 6.21 -8.40 10.48
C ILE A 628 6.01 -6.89 10.26
N HIS A 629 6.77 -6.24 9.36
CA HIS A 629 6.61 -4.80 9.19
C HIS A 629 5.27 -4.45 8.56
N ASN A 630 4.77 -5.24 7.61
CA ASN A 630 3.44 -5.03 7.02
C ASN A 630 2.35 -5.21 8.07
N PHE A 631 2.44 -6.25 8.91
CA PHE A 631 1.54 -6.43 10.04
C PHE A 631 1.56 -5.25 11.02
N ILE A 632 2.74 -4.71 11.38
CA ILE A 632 2.83 -3.55 12.27
C ILE A 632 2.25 -2.30 11.60
N ILE A 633 2.50 -2.09 10.30
CA ILE A 633 1.91 -0.97 9.54
C ILE A 633 0.38 -1.05 9.57
N THR A 634 -0.22 -2.19 9.19
CA THR A 634 -1.68 -2.34 9.11
C THR A 634 -2.38 -2.37 10.47
N THR A 635 -1.68 -2.70 11.56
CA THR A 635 -2.24 -2.71 12.93
C THR A 635 -1.96 -1.44 13.74
N SER A 636 -0.99 -0.62 13.33
CA SER A 636 -0.56 0.56 14.10
C SER A 636 -0.82 1.90 13.40
N LEU A 637 -1.07 1.91 12.08
CA LEU A 637 -1.43 3.11 11.34
C LEU A 637 -2.88 3.04 10.83
N PRO A 638 -3.63 4.15 10.91
CA PRO A 638 -4.91 4.30 10.20
C PRO A 638 -4.78 4.01 8.70
N ASP A 639 -5.84 3.53 8.06
CA ASP A 639 -5.83 3.14 6.64
C ASP A 639 -5.25 4.23 5.70
N HIS A 640 -5.54 5.49 5.97
CA HIS A 640 -5.03 6.63 5.18
C HIS A 640 -3.52 6.91 5.35
N LEU A 641 -2.86 6.34 6.36
CA LEU A 641 -1.41 6.43 6.59
C LEU A 641 -0.66 5.13 6.30
N GLN A 642 -1.35 3.99 6.09
CA GLN A 642 -0.69 2.70 5.90
C GLN A 642 0.20 2.66 4.65
N ALA A 643 -0.27 3.21 3.52
CA ALA A 643 0.52 3.25 2.28
C ALA A 643 1.83 4.05 2.45
N LEU A 644 1.73 5.20 3.12
CA LEU A 644 2.86 6.05 3.49
C LEU A 644 3.83 5.36 4.46
N GLY A 645 3.30 4.65 5.47
CA GLY A 645 4.10 3.83 6.38
C GLY A 645 4.84 2.71 5.66
N GLY A 646 4.18 2.05 4.70
CA GLY A 646 4.78 1.05 3.81
C GLY A 646 5.92 1.63 2.98
N ALA A 647 5.69 2.75 2.28
CA ALA A 647 6.71 3.40 1.48
C ALA A 647 7.92 3.91 2.28
N LEU A 648 7.67 4.45 3.49
CA LEU A 648 8.73 4.82 4.43
C LEU A 648 9.57 3.60 4.81
N VAL A 649 8.93 2.48 5.15
CA VAL A 649 9.62 1.22 5.41
C VAL A 649 10.44 0.77 4.20
N THR A 650 9.86 0.68 3.00
CA THR A 650 10.58 0.23 1.79
C THR A 650 11.77 1.14 1.45
N SER A 651 11.63 2.46 1.60
CA SER A 651 12.74 3.43 1.45
C SER A 651 13.87 3.15 2.45
N LEU A 652 13.53 2.88 3.72
CA LEU A 652 14.50 2.54 4.77
C LEU A 652 15.22 1.22 4.53
N LEU A 653 14.58 0.22 3.87
CA LEU A 653 15.24 -1.03 3.50
C LEU A 653 16.41 -0.73 2.56
N TYR A 654 16.14 -0.12 1.40
CA TYR A 654 17.18 0.24 0.42
C TYR A 654 18.20 1.24 0.98
N LEU A 655 17.79 2.17 1.85
CA LEU A 655 18.71 3.09 2.54
C LEU A 655 19.67 2.34 3.46
N GLY A 656 19.17 1.34 4.21
CA GLY A 656 20.00 0.46 5.04
C GLY A 656 21.02 -0.30 4.20
N MET A 657 20.59 -0.90 3.08
CA MET A 657 21.47 -1.61 2.14
C MET A 657 22.60 -0.70 1.62
N ALA A 658 22.25 0.51 1.16
CA ALA A 658 23.21 1.43 0.56
C ALA A 658 24.17 2.07 1.59
N PHE A 659 23.63 2.50 2.74
CA PHE A 659 24.40 3.16 3.79
C PHE A 659 25.42 2.22 4.43
N TRP A 660 25.00 1.03 4.86
CA TRP A 660 25.89 0.11 5.57
C TRP A 660 26.95 -0.51 4.64
N LEU A 661 26.66 -0.67 3.34
CA LEU A 661 27.67 -1.01 2.35
C LEU A 661 28.76 0.08 2.26
N GLY A 662 28.37 1.35 2.17
CA GLY A 662 29.32 2.48 2.19
C GLY A 662 30.15 2.56 3.49
N VAL A 663 29.55 2.29 4.65
CA VAL A 663 30.30 2.21 5.92
C VAL A 663 31.41 1.15 5.87
N VAL A 664 31.14 -0.01 5.28
CA VAL A 664 32.16 -1.05 5.11
C VAL A 664 33.21 -0.65 4.07
N GLU A 665 32.85 0.05 2.98
CA GLU A 665 33.83 0.54 1.99
C GLU A 665 34.78 1.61 2.58
N ILE A 666 34.31 2.48 3.47
CA ILE A 666 35.22 3.33 4.26
C ILE A 666 36.12 2.48 5.16
N ALA A 667 35.59 1.45 5.82
CA ALA A 667 36.39 0.59 6.70
C ALA A 667 37.47 -0.19 5.93
N THR A 668 37.16 -0.73 4.75
CA THR A 668 38.13 -1.40 3.87
C THR A 668 39.15 -0.41 3.32
N SER A 669 38.74 0.79 2.90
CA SER A 669 39.61 1.87 2.42
C SER A 669 40.58 2.37 3.51
N ALA A 670 40.09 2.62 4.72
CA ALA A 670 40.91 3.00 5.87
C ALA A 670 41.93 1.91 6.23
N GLN A 671 41.51 0.63 6.21
CA GLN A 671 42.41 -0.50 6.43
C GLN A 671 43.47 -0.60 5.32
N LYS A 672 43.12 -0.36 4.05
CA LYS A 672 44.08 -0.30 2.91
C LYS A 672 45.13 0.80 3.12
N GLY A 673 44.72 1.96 3.65
CA GLY A 673 45.64 3.05 4.01
C GLY A 673 46.60 2.71 5.16
N VAL A 674 46.18 1.87 6.12
CA VAL A 674 47.00 1.49 7.30
C VAL A 674 47.94 0.32 7.00
N LYS A 675 47.48 -0.72 6.31
CA LYS A 675 48.28 -1.93 6.02
C LYS A 675 49.07 -1.83 4.71
N GLY A 676 48.71 -0.87 3.84
CA GLY A 676 49.11 -0.86 2.44
C GLY A 676 48.17 -1.72 1.60
N ALA A 677 47.82 -1.24 0.40
CA ALA A 677 46.84 -1.90 -0.47
C ALA A 677 47.26 -3.32 -0.90
N GLU A 678 48.56 -3.58 -0.96
CA GLU A 678 49.16 -4.87 -1.32
C GLU A 678 49.05 -5.94 -0.22
N ASN A 679 48.83 -5.53 1.04
CA ASN A 679 48.77 -6.42 2.21
C ASN A 679 47.33 -6.70 2.71
N LEU A 680 46.33 -6.50 1.84
CA LEU A 680 44.91 -6.58 2.21
C LEU A 680 44.11 -7.51 1.31
N ASP A 681 44.38 -8.80 1.49
CA ASP A 681 43.77 -9.90 0.77
C ASP A 681 42.24 -9.80 0.73
N ALA A 682 41.64 -10.22 -0.38
CA ALA A 682 40.19 -10.20 -0.58
C ALA A 682 39.38 -10.92 0.54
N PRO A 683 39.83 -12.04 1.15
CA PRO A 683 39.17 -12.63 2.33
C PRO A 683 39.08 -11.68 3.52
N SER A 684 40.12 -10.87 3.79
CA SER A 684 40.10 -9.88 4.88
C SER A 684 39.06 -8.78 4.64
N GLN A 685 38.84 -8.39 3.38
CA GLN A 685 37.82 -7.41 3.02
C GLN A 685 36.40 -7.97 3.25
N CYS A 686 36.16 -9.24 2.87
CA CYS A 686 34.92 -9.95 3.19
C CYS A 686 34.66 -10.06 4.70
N GLN A 687 35.69 -10.39 5.49
CA GLN A 687 35.56 -10.51 6.94
C GLN A 687 35.14 -9.19 7.60
N ILE A 688 35.63 -8.04 7.15
CA ILE A 688 35.15 -6.72 7.64
C ILE A 688 33.64 -6.58 7.39
N GLY A 689 33.16 -6.97 6.20
CA GLY A 689 31.73 -6.99 5.87
C GLY A 689 30.91 -7.91 6.77
N PHE A 690 31.33 -9.17 6.93
CA PHE A 690 30.59 -10.16 7.74
C PHE A 690 30.58 -9.84 9.24
N TRP A 691 31.69 -9.36 9.80
CA TRP A 691 31.73 -8.92 11.21
C TRP A 691 30.91 -7.65 11.45
N THR A 692 30.87 -6.72 10.49
CA THR A 692 29.97 -5.56 10.55
C THR A 692 28.50 -6.01 10.50
N GLY A 693 28.15 -6.91 9.57
CA GLY A 693 26.81 -7.50 9.50
C GLY A 693 26.40 -8.24 10.79
N THR A 694 27.33 -8.94 11.43
CA THR A 694 27.14 -9.60 12.74
C THR A 694 26.87 -8.57 13.85
N GLY A 695 27.63 -7.47 13.89
CA GLY A 695 27.41 -6.38 14.85
C GLY A 695 26.04 -5.71 14.70
N LEU A 696 25.60 -5.49 13.45
CA LEU A 696 24.26 -4.97 13.15
C LEU A 696 23.15 -5.94 13.59
N ALA A 697 23.30 -7.24 13.32
CA ALA A 697 22.34 -8.25 13.77
C ALA A 697 22.23 -8.32 15.31
N LEU A 698 23.34 -8.11 16.04
CA LEU A 698 23.33 -7.98 17.51
C LEU A 698 22.61 -6.71 17.99
N ILE A 699 22.80 -5.57 17.33
CA ILE A 699 22.08 -4.32 17.66
C ILE A 699 20.58 -4.53 17.50
N PHE A 700 20.15 -5.20 16.42
CA PHE A 700 18.74 -5.51 16.19
C PHE A 700 18.10 -6.32 17.33
N ILE A 701 18.80 -7.29 17.92
CA ILE A 701 18.31 -8.09 19.06
C ILE A 701 17.96 -7.22 20.27
N THR A 702 18.63 -6.08 20.45
CA THR A 702 18.34 -5.14 21.55
C THR A 702 17.06 -4.33 21.33
N VAL A 703 16.53 -4.26 20.09
CA VAL A 703 15.34 -3.48 19.75
C VAL A 703 14.08 -4.24 20.19
N GLN A 704 13.63 -3.97 21.41
CA GLN A 704 12.41 -4.56 21.94
C GLN A 704 11.16 -4.03 21.22
N ILE A 705 10.63 -4.85 20.31
CA ILE A 705 9.29 -4.71 19.71
C ILE A 705 8.35 -5.65 20.47
N GLN A 706 7.44 -5.08 21.27
CA GLN A 706 6.28 -5.84 21.77
C GLN A 706 5.28 -5.93 20.62
N SER A 707 5.10 -7.12 20.06
CA SER A 707 3.97 -7.38 19.17
C SER A 707 2.67 -7.16 19.95
N GLY A 708 1.80 -6.29 19.45
CA GLY A 708 0.41 -6.28 19.89
C GLY A 708 -0.22 -7.64 19.63
N GLU A 709 -1.17 -8.04 20.48
CA GLU A 709 -2.05 -9.17 20.18
C GLU A 709 -2.93 -8.79 18.97
N ALA A 710 -3.17 -9.77 18.10
CA ALA A 710 -3.70 -9.55 16.75
C ALA A 710 -5.23 -9.41 16.72
N ASP A 711 -5.78 -8.63 17.65
CA ASP A 711 -7.21 -8.64 17.94
C ASP A 711 -8.03 -7.60 17.16
N LEU A 712 -7.43 -6.49 16.72
CA LEU A 712 -8.11 -5.41 15.96
C LEU A 712 -7.14 -4.60 15.08
N ALA A 713 -7.65 -4.04 13.99
CA ALA A 713 -6.98 -2.99 13.20
C ALA A 713 -6.87 -1.67 14.01
N ALA A 714 -6.00 -0.75 13.57
CA ALA A 714 -5.78 0.52 14.26
C ALA A 714 -7.09 1.33 14.44
N ASP A 715 -7.90 1.37 13.38
CA ASP A 715 -9.15 2.14 13.34
C ASP A 715 -10.27 1.45 14.16
N GLU A 716 -10.39 0.12 14.10
CA GLU A 716 -11.28 -0.66 14.98
C GLU A 716 -10.92 -0.49 16.47
N LYS A 717 -9.63 -0.37 16.79
CA LYS A 717 -9.15 -0.14 18.15
C LYS A 717 -9.42 1.30 18.61
N ALA A 718 -9.23 2.29 17.74
CA ALA A 718 -9.62 3.67 18.02
C ALA A 718 -11.14 3.80 18.25
N GLN A 719 -11.94 3.07 17.48
CA GLN A 719 -13.39 2.99 17.65
C GLN A 719 -13.78 2.37 19.00
N ARG A 720 -13.14 1.27 19.42
CA ARG A 720 -13.35 0.70 20.78
C ARG A 720 -12.85 1.61 21.91
N GLU A 721 -11.72 2.29 21.75
CA GLU A 721 -11.21 3.22 22.77
C GLU A 721 -12.16 4.42 22.93
N TRP A 722 -12.71 4.93 21.83
CA TRP A 722 -13.78 5.93 21.83
C TRP A 722 -15.07 5.42 22.48
N GLU A 723 -15.52 4.20 22.18
CA GLU A 723 -16.69 3.58 22.84
C GLU A 723 -16.53 3.44 24.35
N VAL A 724 -15.30 3.20 24.84
CA VAL A 724 -15.00 3.10 26.28
C VAL A 724 -14.97 4.48 26.93
N ASP A 725 -14.30 5.46 26.32
CA ASP A 725 -14.21 6.83 26.83
C ASP A 725 -15.59 7.51 26.87
N VAL A 726 -16.44 7.27 25.85
CA VAL A 726 -17.83 7.74 25.84
C VAL A 726 -18.67 7.10 26.96
N ARG A 727 -18.47 5.82 27.29
CA ARG A 727 -19.16 5.19 28.44
C ARG A 727 -18.70 5.78 29.77
N GLN A 728 -17.39 5.98 29.95
CA GLN A 728 -16.85 6.52 31.21
C GLN A 728 -17.24 7.99 31.46
N ASN A 729 -17.58 8.74 30.41
CA ASN A 729 -18.13 10.10 30.53
C ASN A 729 -19.67 10.14 30.65
N MET A 730 -20.35 8.98 30.69
CA MET A 730 -21.80 8.84 30.90
C MET A 730 -22.19 8.18 32.24
N GLU A 731 -21.21 7.69 33.01
CA GLU A 731 -21.35 7.22 34.40
C GLU A 731 -20.98 8.32 35.40
#